data_AF-A0A7V2WDK8-F1
#
_entry.id   AF-A0A7V2WDK8-F1
#
_cell.length_a   1.000
_cell.length_b   1.000
_cell.length_c   1.000
_cell.angle_alpha   90.00
_cell.angle_beta   90.00
_cell.angle_gamma   90.00
#
_symmetry.space_group_name_H-M   'P 1'
#
loop_
_entity.id
_entity.type
_entity.pdbx_description
1 polymer ?
#
loop_
_entity_poly.entity_id
_entity_poly.type
_entity_poly.pdbx_seq_one_letter_code
_entity_poly.pdbx_strand_id
1 'polypeptide(L)'
;MTENFETNKRSYIEASRYFKKYLKDLAGDERFKAGIFSLTRHLYDAIITFWENDSRVEEWLDNKKEVLKTDPDIIIQKIGKPWFAQLRTRLAQMNDWHALVENMPDFDQTGDRFSEAINLFPTFIEKFYFVFYLLKLEGLHDEKERLIWRLNKMLVQTMKEVDKDNVIDFIDQLFHYLQELKAEYGSAVLDILLTVGKKVIDIDDTDQRTLIAHLESKLIHFGFETPGMVYVNEDWQLHINENHIKNIRVWLELIEYSQSEMENLLSALIVNLKLGGIFISDTDLFQREITKILNSNIAPFYKKVKQLTRIFPVYFNEIGAEGEIRKVTTTMDEIFHREDKLIHFLRKQVHTESNNTLIDLTYRIFQFWYDGNLENLKDALPQNVYTSIDKKSRWFAPIHKMVRELCRLSGTTPREVLSLEEHDFEALLSQLTYKNEEDMERLRDIRSLYAFLKEKYSFETVDIVNLLKRYSYIPDKDIEKLRTALNQQDIESSLKLIYSFMNHLKEIIFNPKPSQSWENIYHKRHIAIGIPSMYGVYREPKFEALGLTFRLERVATRLMEKVVQNINLNYISGKTLSNIYVILNYFKEGLDLDGITNQSFNSNLLMLKYSLVSQSFSFDQYINIFQFVADNVKKTLIKYFLKTYEVPLKIVIPQLFDKEGKLSDKKRLELINKVSEEFYRDTIAEAFLMQPLDNFVLKILESLRDMADNLPPDMIKEVMSYNSDL
;
A
#
# COMPACT_ATOMS: atom_id res chain seq x y z
N MET A 1 -8.51 -47.22 -29.39
CA MET A 1 -7.59 -46.05 -29.31
C MET A 1 -8.19 -44.84 -30.02
N THR A 2 -8.72 -44.99 -31.23
CA THR A 2 -9.39 -43.92 -32.01
C THR A 2 -10.60 -43.29 -31.31
N GLU A 3 -11.46 -44.06 -30.63
CA GLU A 3 -12.58 -43.49 -29.86
C GLU A 3 -12.12 -42.62 -28.69
N ASN A 4 -11.01 -42.96 -28.01
CA ASN A 4 -10.47 -42.19 -26.89
C ASN A 4 -9.73 -40.92 -27.37
N PHE A 5 -9.26 -40.92 -28.61
CA PHE A 5 -8.65 -39.75 -29.25
C PHE A 5 -9.69 -38.67 -29.52
N GLU A 6 -10.87 -39.01 -30.04
CA GLU A 6 -11.91 -38.02 -30.32
C GLU A 6 -12.48 -37.37 -29.05
N THR A 7 -12.59 -38.12 -27.95
CA THR A 7 -13.07 -37.56 -26.66
C THR A 7 -12.04 -36.67 -25.95
N ASN A 8 -10.74 -36.84 -26.23
CA ASN A 8 -9.64 -36.13 -25.54
C ASN A 8 -8.69 -35.42 -26.50
N LYS A 9 -9.18 -35.05 -27.68
CA LYS A 9 -8.38 -34.60 -28.84
C LYS A 9 -7.33 -33.53 -28.51
N ARG A 10 -7.69 -32.55 -27.68
CA ARG A 10 -6.80 -31.45 -27.25
C ARG A 10 -5.57 -31.96 -26.49
N SER A 11 -5.76 -32.82 -25.50
CA SER A 11 -4.66 -33.40 -24.71
C SER A 11 -3.71 -34.26 -25.56
N TYR A 12 -4.24 -34.94 -26.59
CA TYR A 12 -3.40 -35.71 -27.51
C TYR A 12 -2.55 -34.80 -28.41
N ILE A 13 -3.14 -33.70 -28.91
CA ILE A 13 -2.46 -32.67 -29.71
C ILE A 13 -1.31 -32.05 -28.92
N GLU A 14 -1.58 -31.54 -27.71
CA GLU A 14 -0.60 -30.88 -26.84
C GLU A 14 0.51 -31.87 -26.40
N ALA A 15 0.18 -33.15 -26.17
CA ALA A 15 1.15 -34.17 -25.78
C ALA A 15 1.95 -34.79 -26.96
N SER A 16 1.80 -34.28 -28.19
CA SER A 16 2.35 -34.90 -29.41
C SER A 16 3.86 -35.18 -29.37
N ARG A 17 4.65 -34.33 -28.71
CA ARG A 17 6.09 -34.54 -28.48
C ARG A 17 6.41 -35.87 -27.79
N TYR A 18 5.54 -36.34 -26.91
CA TYR A 18 5.72 -37.59 -26.17
C TYR A 18 5.47 -38.83 -27.03
N PHE A 19 4.69 -38.71 -28.12
CA PHE A 19 4.42 -39.81 -29.04
C PHE A 19 5.70 -40.23 -29.77
N LYS A 20 6.51 -39.26 -30.20
CA LYS A 20 7.85 -39.49 -30.76
C LYS A 20 8.76 -40.25 -29.78
N LYS A 21 8.71 -39.88 -28.50
CA LYS A 21 9.60 -40.41 -27.46
C LYS A 21 9.21 -41.82 -27.02
N TYR A 22 7.93 -42.08 -26.77
CA TYR A 22 7.48 -43.32 -26.13
C TYR A 22 6.97 -44.40 -27.10
N LEU A 23 6.57 -44.03 -28.33
CA LEU A 23 6.12 -45.02 -29.32
C LEU A 23 7.24 -45.53 -30.21
N LYS A 24 8.47 -45.00 -30.07
CA LYS A 24 9.63 -45.38 -30.90
C LYS A 24 9.91 -46.88 -30.89
N ASP A 25 9.91 -47.49 -29.71
CA ASP A 25 10.25 -48.91 -29.57
C ASP A 25 9.07 -49.82 -29.98
N LEU A 26 7.83 -49.33 -29.86
CA LEU A 26 6.61 -50.05 -30.23
C LEU A 26 6.27 -49.93 -31.73
N ALA A 27 6.77 -48.89 -32.41
CA ALA A 27 6.56 -48.68 -33.84
C ALA A 27 7.25 -49.75 -34.72
N GLY A 28 8.26 -50.43 -34.18
CA GLY A 28 8.94 -51.56 -34.84
C GLY A 28 8.26 -52.92 -34.62
N ASP A 29 7.29 -53.03 -33.71
CA ASP A 29 6.57 -54.28 -33.44
C ASP A 29 5.41 -54.45 -34.43
N GLU A 30 5.45 -55.52 -35.23
CA GLU A 30 4.44 -55.84 -36.25
C GLU A 30 3.00 -55.92 -35.69
N ARG A 31 2.82 -56.15 -34.38
CA ARG A 31 1.49 -56.15 -33.74
C ARG A 31 0.88 -54.75 -33.60
N PHE A 32 1.70 -53.72 -33.47
CA PHE A 32 1.26 -52.36 -33.14
C PHE A 32 1.55 -51.33 -34.24
N LYS A 33 2.47 -51.65 -35.16
CA LYS A 33 2.94 -50.81 -36.26
C LYS A 33 1.82 -50.12 -37.05
N ALA A 34 0.81 -50.86 -37.51
CA ALA A 34 -0.30 -50.30 -38.29
C ALA A 34 -1.18 -49.35 -37.47
N GLY A 35 -1.46 -49.71 -36.21
CA GLY A 35 -2.26 -48.88 -35.30
C GLY A 35 -1.55 -47.60 -34.87
N ILE A 36 -0.24 -47.69 -34.57
CA ILE A 36 0.61 -46.55 -34.22
C ILE A 36 0.74 -45.60 -35.40
N PHE A 37 0.98 -46.11 -36.62
CA PHE A 37 1.02 -45.29 -37.82
C PHE A 37 -0.28 -44.53 -38.07
N SER A 38 -1.44 -45.20 -38.00
CA SER A 38 -2.75 -44.56 -38.18
C SER A 38 -3.03 -43.51 -37.11
N LEU A 39 -2.74 -43.81 -35.84
CA LEU A 39 -2.93 -42.88 -34.72
C LEU A 39 -2.03 -41.64 -34.86
N THR A 40 -0.74 -41.82 -35.14
CA THR A 40 0.21 -40.71 -35.32
C THR A 40 -0.15 -39.86 -36.54
N ARG A 41 -0.63 -40.47 -37.63
CA ARG A 41 -1.12 -39.73 -38.81
C ARG A 41 -2.35 -38.89 -38.49
N HIS A 42 -3.34 -39.44 -37.77
CA HIS A 42 -4.51 -38.69 -37.31
C HIS A 42 -4.13 -37.56 -36.35
N LEU A 43 -3.16 -37.80 -35.47
CA LEU A 43 -2.64 -36.79 -34.55
C LEU A 43 -2.04 -35.60 -35.30
N TYR A 44 -1.15 -35.81 -36.28
CA TYR A 44 -0.56 -34.71 -37.07
C TYR A 44 -1.60 -33.96 -37.91
N ASP A 45 -2.58 -34.66 -38.49
CA ASP A 45 -3.69 -33.99 -39.19
C ASP A 45 -4.53 -33.11 -38.24
N ALA A 46 -4.75 -33.58 -37.02
CA ALA A 46 -5.42 -32.82 -35.97
C ALA A 46 -4.61 -31.61 -35.50
N ILE A 47 -3.27 -31.72 -35.36
CA ILE A 47 -2.37 -30.59 -35.06
C ILE A 47 -2.46 -29.53 -36.17
N ILE A 48 -2.34 -29.93 -37.44
CA ILE A 48 -2.44 -29.01 -38.58
C ILE A 48 -3.78 -28.28 -38.58
N THR A 49 -4.86 -29.02 -38.39
CA THR A 49 -6.23 -28.47 -38.40
C THR A 49 -6.47 -27.55 -37.22
N PHE A 50 -5.93 -27.86 -36.04
CA PHE A 50 -5.99 -26.99 -34.87
C PHE A 50 -5.29 -25.65 -35.15
N TRP A 51 -4.02 -25.67 -35.55
CA TRP A 51 -3.23 -24.45 -35.76
C TRP A 51 -3.72 -23.60 -36.94
N GLU A 52 -4.24 -24.21 -38.01
CA GLU A 52 -4.83 -23.45 -39.12
C GLU A 52 -6.11 -22.71 -38.68
N ASN A 53 -6.95 -23.35 -37.85
CA ASN A 53 -8.17 -22.74 -37.35
C ASN A 53 -7.93 -21.68 -36.27
N ASP A 54 -6.93 -21.90 -35.41
CA ASP A 54 -6.55 -21.01 -34.33
C ASP A 54 -5.83 -19.76 -34.85
N SER A 55 -4.90 -19.92 -35.81
CA SER A 55 -4.08 -18.81 -36.32
C SER A 55 -4.90 -17.68 -36.95
N ARG A 56 -5.71 -17.97 -37.97
CA ARG A 56 -6.44 -16.95 -38.76
C ARG A 56 -5.53 -15.78 -39.18
N VAL A 57 -4.27 -16.08 -39.50
CA VAL A 57 -3.24 -15.05 -39.73
C VAL A 57 -3.59 -14.13 -40.89
N GLU A 58 -4.25 -14.65 -41.92
CA GLU A 58 -4.70 -13.86 -43.07
C GLU A 58 -5.75 -12.81 -42.68
N GLU A 59 -6.68 -13.15 -41.79
CA GLU A 59 -7.69 -12.21 -41.29
C GLU A 59 -7.03 -11.11 -40.45
N TRP A 60 -6.03 -11.47 -39.63
CA TRP A 60 -5.29 -10.49 -38.84
C TRP A 60 -4.46 -9.53 -39.72
N LEU A 61 -3.76 -10.06 -40.72
CA LEU A 61 -2.98 -9.25 -41.68
C LEU A 61 -3.89 -8.28 -42.43
N ASP A 62 -5.07 -8.73 -42.87
CA ASP A 62 -6.07 -7.90 -43.55
C ASP A 62 -6.55 -6.73 -42.69
N ASN A 63 -6.79 -6.98 -41.40
CA ASN A 63 -7.21 -5.96 -40.44
C ASN A 63 -6.09 -4.96 -40.07
N LYS A 64 -4.83 -5.27 -40.36
CA LYS A 64 -3.65 -4.44 -40.01
C LYS A 64 -2.90 -3.89 -41.22
N LYS A 65 -3.49 -3.94 -42.42
CA LYS A 65 -2.90 -3.45 -43.68
C LYS A 65 -2.37 -2.02 -43.63
N GLU A 66 -2.99 -1.13 -42.87
CA GLU A 66 -2.58 0.27 -42.75
C GLU A 66 -1.35 0.47 -41.83
N VAL A 67 -1.06 -0.51 -40.96
CA VAL A 67 -0.01 -0.43 -39.94
C VAL A 67 1.23 -1.24 -40.33
N LEU A 68 1.05 -2.33 -41.07
CA LEU A 68 2.13 -3.22 -41.47
C LEU A 68 2.84 -2.71 -42.74
N LYS A 69 4.17 -2.64 -42.70
CA LYS A 69 5.02 -2.32 -43.85
C LYS A 69 5.57 -3.59 -44.51
N THR A 70 5.61 -4.69 -43.76
CA THR A 70 6.02 -6.01 -44.22
C THR A 70 5.05 -6.52 -45.27
N ASP A 71 5.59 -7.12 -46.32
CA ASP A 71 4.79 -7.81 -47.33
C ASP A 71 4.01 -8.98 -46.67
N PRO A 72 2.66 -8.92 -46.66
CA PRO A 72 1.83 -9.95 -46.05
C PRO A 72 2.10 -11.36 -46.63
N ASP A 73 2.49 -11.45 -47.90
CA ASP A 73 2.72 -12.73 -48.57
C ASP A 73 3.88 -13.51 -47.92
N ILE A 74 4.90 -12.83 -47.39
CA ILE A 74 6.02 -13.45 -46.68
C ILE A 74 5.53 -14.16 -45.42
N ILE A 75 4.62 -13.53 -44.68
CA ILE A 75 4.05 -14.07 -43.45
C ILE A 75 3.10 -15.24 -43.77
N ILE A 76 2.22 -15.06 -44.76
CA ILE A 76 1.26 -16.08 -45.20
C ILE A 76 2.00 -17.33 -45.69
N GLN A 77 3.12 -17.18 -46.41
CA GLN A 77 3.93 -18.33 -46.83
C GLN A 77 4.60 -19.06 -45.66
N LYS A 78 4.94 -18.36 -44.58
CA LYS A 78 5.61 -18.97 -43.42
C LYS A 78 4.62 -19.70 -42.50
N ILE A 79 3.48 -19.09 -42.18
CA ILE A 79 2.54 -19.54 -41.13
C ILE A 79 1.05 -19.54 -41.54
N GLY A 80 0.72 -19.24 -42.79
CA GLY A 80 -0.66 -19.22 -43.29
C GLY A 80 -1.09 -20.51 -44.00
N LYS A 81 -2.28 -20.45 -44.62
CA LYS A 81 -2.92 -21.55 -45.38
C LYS A 81 -1.99 -22.25 -46.38
N PRO A 82 -1.12 -21.55 -47.15
CA PRO A 82 -0.20 -22.22 -48.06
C PRO A 82 0.76 -23.19 -47.36
N TRP A 83 1.24 -22.84 -46.16
CA TRP A 83 2.11 -23.71 -45.39
C TRP A 83 1.36 -24.93 -44.83
N PHE A 84 0.16 -24.73 -44.28
CA PHE A 84 -0.69 -25.84 -43.82
C PHE A 84 -1.09 -26.79 -44.96
N ALA A 85 -1.40 -26.26 -46.15
CA ALA A 85 -1.66 -27.06 -47.34
C ALA A 85 -0.45 -27.90 -47.76
N GLN A 86 0.77 -27.35 -47.67
CA GLN A 86 2.00 -28.10 -47.90
C GLN A 86 2.18 -29.22 -46.87
N LEU A 87 1.89 -28.97 -45.59
CA LEU A 87 1.95 -30.00 -44.54
C LEU A 87 0.96 -31.14 -44.80
N ARG A 88 -0.29 -30.84 -45.18
CA ARG A 88 -1.29 -31.87 -45.55
C ARG A 88 -0.85 -32.71 -46.74
N THR A 89 -0.26 -32.06 -47.75
CA THR A 89 0.27 -32.76 -48.94
C THR A 89 1.41 -33.70 -48.55
N ARG A 90 2.34 -33.25 -47.70
CA ARG A 90 3.43 -34.09 -47.18
C ARG A 90 2.90 -35.25 -46.34
N LEU A 91 1.95 -34.99 -45.43
CA LEU A 91 1.32 -36.01 -44.60
C LEU A 91 0.62 -37.10 -45.44
N ALA A 92 0.01 -36.73 -46.57
CA ALA A 92 -0.64 -37.66 -47.48
C ALA A 92 0.34 -38.63 -48.18
N GLN A 93 1.57 -38.18 -48.43
CA GLN A 93 2.60 -38.92 -49.17
C GLN A 93 3.45 -39.86 -48.29
N MET A 94 3.32 -39.77 -46.96
CA MET A 94 4.09 -40.57 -46.01
C MET A 94 3.47 -41.95 -45.78
N ASN A 95 4.31 -42.99 -45.80
CA ASN A 95 3.90 -44.40 -45.74
C ASN A 95 4.44 -45.16 -44.53
N ASP A 96 5.31 -44.54 -43.72
CA ASP A 96 5.88 -45.15 -42.52
C ASP A 96 5.92 -44.17 -41.34
N TRP A 97 6.01 -44.72 -40.13
CA TRP A 97 5.94 -43.94 -38.89
C TRP A 97 7.19 -43.08 -38.65
N HIS A 98 8.38 -43.54 -39.07
CA HIS A 98 9.61 -42.77 -38.90
C HIS A 98 9.57 -41.50 -39.75
N ALA A 99 9.09 -41.60 -41.00
CA ALA A 99 8.90 -40.47 -41.90
C ALA A 99 7.93 -39.43 -41.32
N LEU A 100 6.84 -39.86 -40.66
CA LEU A 100 5.91 -38.95 -39.97
C LEU A 100 6.63 -38.15 -38.88
N VAL A 101 7.35 -38.83 -37.99
CA VAL A 101 7.91 -38.24 -36.77
C VAL A 101 9.19 -37.43 -37.01
N GLU A 102 9.88 -37.67 -38.12
CA GLU A 102 11.06 -36.89 -38.53
C GLU A 102 10.71 -35.65 -39.36
N ASN A 103 9.65 -35.69 -40.15
CA ASN A 103 9.36 -34.64 -41.15
C ASN A 103 8.12 -33.79 -40.85
N MET A 104 7.27 -34.20 -39.91
CA MET A 104 6.10 -33.41 -39.48
C MET A 104 6.41 -32.65 -38.19
N PRO A 105 6.08 -31.35 -38.11
CA PRO A 105 6.22 -30.60 -36.88
C PRO A 105 5.22 -31.11 -35.85
N ASP A 106 5.69 -31.33 -34.63
CA ASP A 106 4.80 -31.54 -33.48
C ASP A 106 4.15 -30.20 -33.04
N PHE A 107 3.34 -30.26 -31.99
CA PHE A 107 2.61 -29.11 -31.48
C PHE A 107 3.53 -27.97 -31.03
N ASP A 108 4.54 -28.29 -30.21
CA ASP A 108 5.54 -27.34 -29.71
C ASP A 108 6.33 -26.72 -30.88
N GLN A 109 6.79 -27.55 -31.82
CA GLN A 109 7.53 -27.08 -33.01
C GLN A 109 6.71 -26.17 -33.91
N THR A 110 5.39 -26.38 -33.95
CA THR A 110 4.49 -25.47 -34.66
C THR A 110 4.41 -24.13 -33.92
N GLY A 111 4.24 -24.14 -32.59
CA GLY A 111 4.30 -22.94 -31.75
C GLY A 111 5.59 -22.15 -31.90
N ASP A 112 6.74 -22.83 -31.81
CA ASP A 112 8.07 -22.24 -32.01
C ASP A 112 8.16 -21.54 -33.38
N ARG A 113 7.60 -22.13 -34.44
CA ARG A 113 7.58 -21.53 -35.78
C ARG A 113 6.77 -20.22 -35.83
N PHE A 114 5.65 -20.14 -35.13
CA PHE A 114 4.88 -18.90 -34.99
C PHE A 114 5.68 -17.85 -34.20
N SER A 115 6.31 -18.24 -33.10
CA SER A 115 7.20 -17.39 -32.30
C SER A 115 8.43 -16.89 -33.09
N GLU A 116 8.97 -17.70 -33.99
CA GLU A 116 10.07 -17.32 -34.91
C GLU A 116 9.63 -16.31 -35.97
N ALA A 117 8.35 -16.32 -36.38
CA ALA A 117 7.82 -15.40 -37.39
C ALA A 117 7.90 -13.93 -36.95
N ILE A 118 8.04 -13.65 -35.65
CA ILE A 118 8.35 -12.31 -35.12
C ILE A 118 9.59 -11.72 -35.82
N ASN A 119 10.57 -12.55 -36.18
CA ASN A 119 11.81 -12.07 -36.80
C ASN A 119 11.65 -11.65 -38.27
N LEU A 120 10.50 -11.93 -38.90
CA LEU A 120 10.22 -11.54 -40.28
C LEU A 120 9.85 -10.07 -40.41
N PHE A 121 9.39 -9.45 -39.32
CA PHE A 121 9.05 -8.04 -39.31
C PHE A 121 10.33 -7.17 -39.18
N PRO A 122 10.51 -6.14 -40.01
CA PRO A 122 11.70 -5.30 -39.99
C PRO A 122 11.69 -4.30 -38.83
N THR A 123 10.52 -3.75 -38.48
CA THR A 123 10.37 -2.74 -37.43
C THR A 123 9.96 -3.36 -36.08
N PHE A 124 10.29 -2.69 -34.98
CA PHE A 124 9.84 -3.09 -33.64
C PHE A 124 8.34 -2.86 -33.43
N ILE A 125 7.76 -1.82 -34.02
CA ILE A 125 6.31 -1.58 -33.95
C ILE A 125 5.47 -2.71 -34.57
N GLU A 126 5.92 -3.26 -35.70
CA GLU A 126 5.26 -4.42 -36.32
C GLU A 126 5.41 -5.68 -35.44
N LYS A 127 6.61 -5.90 -34.88
CA LYS A 127 6.85 -7.00 -33.93
C LYS A 127 5.94 -6.91 -32.71
N PHE A 128 5.74 -5.71 -32.19
CA PHE A 128 4.89 -5.46 -31.02
C PHE A 128 3.44 -5.87 -31.28
N TYR A 129 2.83 -5.40 -32.38
CA TYR A 129 1.47 -5.79 -32.72
C TYR A 129 1.36 -7.29 -33.05
N PHE A 130 2.37 -7.87 -33.68
CA PHE A 130 2.40 -9.30 -33.96
C PHE A 130 2.48 -10.15 -32.68
N VAL A 131 3.25 -9.72 -31.67
CA VAL A 131 3.29 -10.42 -30.38
C VAL A 131 1.91 -10.42 -29.69
N PHE A 132 1.14 -9.31 -29.77
CA PHE A 132 -0.23 -9.32 -29.25
C PHE A 132 -1.16 -10.27 -30.00
N TYR A 133 -0.98 -10.40 -31.30
CA TYR A 133 -1.67 -11.43 -32.07
C TYR A 133 -1.32 -12.84 -31.57
N LEU A 134 -0.03 -13.13 -31.36
CA LEU A 134 0.41 -14.43 -30.84
C LEU A 134 -0.15 -14.72 -29.44
N LEU A 135 -0.29 -13.71 -28.57
CA LEU A 135 -0.88 -13.87 -27.24
C LEU A 135 -2.36 -14.28 -27.26
N LYS A 136 -3.06 -14.05 -28.38
CA LYS A 136 -4.47 -14.43 -28.57
C LYS A 136 -4.65 -15.87 -29.08
N LEU A 137 -3.57 -16.51 -29.54
CA LEU A 137 -3.63 -17.89 -30.04
C LEU A 137 -3.75 -18.87 -28.88
N GLU A 138 -4.73 -19.79 -28.96
CA GLU A 138 -4.88 -20.86 -27.97
C GLU A 138 -3.68 -21.79 -27.97
N GLY A 139 -3.06 -22.01 -29.13
CA GLY A 139 -1.91 -22.89 -29.29
C GLY A 139 -0.64 -22.43 -28.57
N LEU A 140 -0.53 -21.14 -28.26
CA LEU A 140 0.65 -20.55 -27.60
C LEU A 140 0.47 -20.33 -26.09
N HIS A 141 -0.53 -20.97 -25.46
CA HIS A 141 -0.83 -20.79 -24.04
C HIS A 141 0.41 -20.98 -23.14
N ASP A 142 1.17 -22.06 -23.34
CA ASP A 142 2.36 -22.38 -22.54
C ASP A 142 3.55 -21.43 -22.82
N GLU A 143 3.54 -20.70 -23.93
CA GLU A 143 4.58 -19.73 -24.31
C GLU A 143 4.23 -18.28 -23.92
N LYS A 144 3.02 -18.01 -23.41
CA LYS A 144 2.52 -16.65 -23.16
C LYS A 144 3.46 -15.83 -22.26
N GLU A 145 3.97 -16.39 -21.17
CA GLU A 145 4.92 -15.69 -20.29
C GLU A 145 6.18 -15.25 -21.04
N ARG A 146 6.73 -16.14 -21.89
CA ARG A 146 7.92 -15.85 -22.69
C ARG A 146 7.65 -14.76 -23.72
N LEU A 147 6.45 -14.78 -24.33
CA LEU A 147 6.01 -13.75 -25.27
C LEU A 147 5.84 -12.38 -24.59
N ILE A 148 5.24 -12.32 -23.39
CA ILE A 148 5.09 -11.07 -22.63
C ILE A 148 6.46 -10.52 -22.20
N TRP A 149 7.38 -11.39 -21.77
CA TRP A 149 8.74 -10.96 -21.45
C TRP A 149 9.47 -10.39 -22.68
N ARG A 150 9.29 -11.03 -23.85
CA ARG A 150 9.84 -10.55 -25.12
C ARG A 150 9.22 -9.21 -25.53
N LEU A 151 7.91 -9.04 -25.32
CA LEU A 151 7.18 -7.79 -25.52
C LEU A 151 7.82 -6.68 -24.67
N ASN A 152 8.02 -6.93 -23.37
CA ASN A 152 8.61 -5.94 -22.48
C ASN A 152 10.01 -5.49 -22.94
N LYS A 153 10.84 -6.43 -23.41
CA LYS A 153 12.17 -6.12 -23.94
C LYS A 153 12.19 -5.29 -25.21
N MET A 154 11.16 -5.40 -26.07
CA MET A 154 11.08 -4.66 -27.33
C MET A 154 10.38 -3.30 -27.22
N LEU A 155 9.68 -3.04 -26.11
CA LEU A 155 8.90 -1.81 -25.90
C LEU A 155 9.75 -0.55 -26.04
N VAL A 156 10.96 -0.56 -25.48
CA VAL A 156 11.85 0.61 -25.52
C VAL A 156 12.24 0.97 -26.96
N GLN A 157 12.52 -0.02 -27.81
CA GLN A 157 12.81 0.25 -29.22
C GLN A 157 11.52 0.63 -29.98
N THR A 158 10.40 -0.03 -29.69
CA THR A 158 9.09 0.27 -30.29
C THR A 158 8.74 1.74 -30.09
N MET A 159 8.85 2.25 -28.87
CA MET A 159 8.58 3.65 -28.56
C MET A 159 9.52 4.65 -29.25
N LYS A 160 10.73 4.23 -29.65
CA LYS A 160 11.65 5.09 -30.42
C LYS A 160 11.28 5.17 -31.90
N GLU A 161 10.56 4.17 -32.42
CA GLU A 161 10.08 4.14 -33.80
C GLU A 161 8.74 4.84 -33.99
N VAL A 162 7.95 4.95 -32.92
CA VAL A 162 6.67 5.68 -32.93
C VAL A 162 6.94 7.17 -33.10
N ASP A 163 6.28 7.78 -34.09
CA ASP A 163 6.30 9.23 -34.28
C ASP A 163 5.75 9.93 -33.03
N LYS A 164 6.35 11.07 -32.64
CA LYS A 164 5.95 11.84 -31.46
C LYS A 164 4.45 12.15 -31.46
N ASP A 165 3.90 12.48 -32.63
CA ASP A 165 2.47 12.81 -32.79
C ASP A 165 1.55 11.60 -32.56
N ASN A 166 2.07 10.38 -32.68
CA ASN A 166 1.32 9.13 -32.55
C ASN A 166 1.57 8.40 -31.22
N VAL A 167 2.39 8.95 -30.32
CA VAL A 167 2.71 8.32 -29.03
C VAL A 167 1.46 8.15 -28.16
N ILE A 168 0.54 9.12 -28.18
CA ILE A 168 -0.72 9.07 -27.43
C ILE A 168 -1.58 7.88 -27.88
N ASP A 169 -1.77 7.71 -29.19
CA ASP A 169 -2.54 6.61 -29.76
C ASP A 169 -1.89 5.25 -29.47
N PHE A 170 -0.55 5.19 -29.51
CA PHE A 170 0.19 4.00 -29.12
C PHE A 170 -0.04 3.63 -27.65
N ILE A 171 0.01 4.59 -26.73
CA ILE A 171 -0.30 4.38 -25.31
C ILE A 171 -1.73 3.85 -25.16
N ASP A 172 -2.69 4.43 -25.87
CA ASP A 172 -4.10 4.02 -25.78
C ASP A 172 -4.31 2.58 -26.23
N GLN A 173 -3.69 2.19 -27.35
CA GLN A 173 -3.74 0.82 -27.84
C GLN A 173 -3.04 -0.15 -26.89
N LEU A 174 -1.87 0.22 -26.35
CA LEU A 174 -1.16 -0.59 -25.37
C LEU A 174 -2.04 -0.88 -24.15
N PHE A 175 -2.61 0.16 -23.53
CA PHE A 175 -3.47 -0.02 -22.35
C PHE A 175 -4.70 -0.87 -22.63
N HIS A 176 -5.28 -0.75 -23.83
CA HIS A 176 -6.36 -1.63 -24.26
C HIS A 176 -5.94 -3.12 -24.28
N TYR A 177 -4.78 -3.44 -24.86
CA TYR A 177 -4.30 -4.83 -24.87
C TYR A 177 -3.89 -5.33 -23.48
N LEU A 178 -3.26 -4.50 -22.65
CA LEU A 178 -2.87 -4.88 -21.29
C LEU A 178 -4.07 -5.20 -20.40
N GLN A 179 -5.24 -4.63 -20.68
CA GLN A 179 -6.46 -4.91 -19.92
C GLN A 179 -6.86 -6.38 -20.00
N GLU A 180 -6.68 -7.01 -21.17
CA GLU A 180 -6.95 -8.45 -21.36
C GLU A 180 -5.96 -9.34 -20.59
N LEU A 181 -4.72 -8.87 -20.37
CA LEU A 181 -3.65 -9.63 -19.71
C LEU A 181 -3.61 -9.46 -18.19
N LYS A 182 -4.28 -8.43 -17.66
CA LYS A 182 -4.16 -8.00 -16.26
C LYS A 182 -4.46 -9.11 -15.24
N ALA A 183 -5.51 -9.90 -15.49
CA ALA A 183 -6.00 -10.89 -14.52
C ALA A 183 -5.04 -12.08 -14.34
N GLU A 184 -4.39 -12.53 -15.42
CA GLU A 184 -3.54 -13.72 -15.43
C GLU A 184 -2.05 -13.37 -15.32
N TYR A 185 -1.62 -12.26 -15.93
CA TYR A 185 -0.22 -11.85 -16.04
C TYR A 185 0.10 -10.51 -15.37
N GLY A 186 -0.59 -10.20 -14.27
CA GLY A 186 -0.51 -8.90 -13.58
C GLY A 186 0.93 -8.45 -13.30
N SER A 187 1.80 -9.35 -12.84
CA SER A 187 3.21 -9.04 -12.57
C SER A 187 3.94 -8.53 -13.82
N ALA A 188 3.79 -9.19 -14.96
CA ALA A 188 4.46 -8.80 -16.20
C ALA A 188 3.86 -7.53 -16.82
N VAL A 189 2.54 -7.34 -16.66
CA VAL A 189 1.85 -6.09 -17.03
C VAL A 189 2.43 -4.91 -16.26
N LEU A 190 2.68 -5.05 -14.96
CA LEU A 190 3.30 -4.00 -14.14
C LEU A 190 4.72 -3.63 -14.61
N ASP A 191 5.52 -4.60 -15.05
CA ASP A 191 6.86 -4.33 -15.62
C ASP A 191 6.78 -3.54 -16.94
N ILE A 192 5.77 -3.84 -17.75
CA ILE A 192 5.49 -3.12 -18.99
C ILE A 192 5.09 -1.68 -18.68
N LEU A 193 4.18 -1.46 -17.72
CA LEU A 193 3.75 -0.13 -17.30
C LEU A 193 4.93 0.71 -16.78
N LEU A 194 5.83 0.11 -15.99
CA LEU A 194 7.05 0.77 -15.53
C LEU A 194 7.98 1.17 -16.69
N THR A 195 8.21 0.24 -17.62
CA THR A 195 9.11 0.44 -18.76
C THR A 195 8.60 1.56 -19.67
N VAL A 196 7.31 1.52 -20.01
CA VAL A 196 6.66 2.55 -20.82
C VAL A 196 6.64 3.87 -20.07
N GLY A 197 6.30 3.86 -18.79
CA GLY A 197 6.20 5.08 -18.02
C GLY A 197 7.51 5.85 -17.93
N LYS A 198 8.63 5.18 -17.63
CA LYS A 198 9.96 5.80 -17.66
C LYS A 198 10.27 6.36 -19.05
N LYS A 199 9.96 5.60 -20.10
CA LYS A 199 10.28 6.03 -21.45
C LYS A 199 9.45 7.23 -21.91
N VAL A 200 8.17 7.32 -21.49
CA VAL A 200 7.32 8.49 -21.73
C VAL A 200 7.89 9.72 -21.00
N ILE A 201 8.30 9.57 -19.75
CA ILE A 201 8.94 10.65 -18.98
C ILE A 201 10.19 11.16 -19.70
N ASP A 202 11.03 10.27 -20.24
CA ASP A 202 12.26 10.65 -20.95
C ASP A 202 12.03 11.44 -22.25
N ILE A 203 10.90 11.22 -22.94
CA ILE A 203 10.64 11.79 -24.28
C ILE A 203 9.72 13.01 -24.25
N ASP A 204 9.01 13.24 -23.14
CA ASP A 204 8.09 14.36 -23.03
C ASP A 204 8.87 15.66 -22.79
N ASP A 205 9.25 16.30 -23.90
CA ASP A 205 9.91 17.59 -23.93
C ASP A 205 8.92 18.78 -24.04
N THR A 206 7.62 18.53 -23.87
CA THR A 206 6.60 19.57 -23.97
C THR A 206 6.52 20.41 -22.70
N ASP A 207 6.33 21.73 -22.83
CA ASP A 207 6.19 22.64 -21.68
C ASP A 207 4.98 22.29 -20.79
N GLN A 208 3.96 21.64 -21.36
CA GLN A 208 2.74 21.24 -20.67
C GLN A 208 2.75 19.78 -20.18
N ARG A 209 3.84 19.03 -20.43
CA ARG A 209 3.98 17.61 -20.05
C ARG A 209 2.78 16.76 -20.47
N THR A 210 2.32 16.95 -21.70
CA THR A 210 1.04 16.37 -22.18
C THR A 210 1.07 14.84 -22.23
N LEU A 211 2.21 14.24 -22.57
CA LEU A 211 2.36 12.79 -22.63
C LEU A 211 2.38 12.19 -21.22
N ILE A 212 3.06 12.83 -20.28
CA ILE A 212 3.07 12.43 -18.86
C ILE A 212 1.66 12.50 -18.29
N ALA A 213 0.94 13.61 -18.49
CA ALA A 213 -0.42 13.78 -18.00
C ALA A 213 -1.40 12.74 -18.60
N HIS A 214 -1.26 12.44 -19.89
CA HIS A 214 -2.05 11.41 -20.55
C HIS A 214 -1.76 10.01 -19.98
N LEU A 215 -0.48 9.65 -19.85
CA LEU A 215 -0.06 8.39 -19.26
C LEU A 215 -0.55 8.26 -17.81
N GLU A 216 -0.38 9.31 -17.01
CA GLU A 216 -0.83 9.36 -15.61
C GLU A 216 -2.34 9.08 -15.52
N SER A 217 -3.14 9.73 -16.38
CA SER A 217 -4.57 9.44 -16.48
C SER A 217 -4.83 7.97 -16.83
N LYS A 218 -4.12 7.40 -17.82
CA LYS A 218 -4.29 5.99 -18.20
C LYS A 218 -3.91 5.02 -17.09
N LEU A 219 -2.82 5.27 -16.35
CA LEU A 219 -2.42 4.47 -15.18
C LEU A 219 -3.49 4.46 -14.10
N ILE A 220 -4.06 5.62 -13.77
CA ILE A 220 -5.11 5.73 -12.75
C ILE A 220 -6.38 5.00 -13.20
N HIS A 221 -6.79 5.12 -14.47
CA HIS A 221 -7.98 4.45 -15.00
C HIS A 221 -7.79 2.94 -15.19
N PHE A 222 -6.57 2.48 -15.49
CA PHE A 222 -6.22 1.06 -15.56
C PHE A 222 -6.44 0.35 -14.20
N GLY A 223 -6.34 1.12 -13.12
CA GLY A 223 -6.67 0.69 -11.77
C GLY A 223 -5.50 0.04 -11.04
N PHE A 224 -5.72 -0.22 -9.75
CA PHE A 224 -4.68 -0.58 -8.80
C PHE A 224 -4.91 -1.97 -8.20
N GLU A 225 -3.84 -2.77 -8.08
CA GLU A 225 -3.86 -4.06 -7.39
C GLU A 225 -3.90 -3.86 -5.86
N THR A 226 -4.97 -4.31 -5.21
CA THR A 226 -5.11 -4.30 -3.75
C THR A 226 -4.69 -5.64 -3.15
N PRO A 227 -4.35 -5.71 -1.85
CA PRO A 227 -4.02 -6.97 -1.17
C PRO A 227 -5.13 -8.02 -1.27
N GLY A 228 -6.40 -7.60 -1.45
CA GLY A 228 -7.55 -8.50 -1.49
C GLY A 228 -7.94 -9.00 -0.09
N MET A 229 -8.63 -10.14 -0.03
CA MET A 229 -8.94 -10.79 1.25
C MET A 229 -7.69 -11.51 1.75
N VAL A 230 -7.13 -11.02 2.85
CA VAL A 230 -6.02 -11.68 3.54
C VAL A 230 -6.60 -12.78 4.42
N TYR A 231 -6.21 -14.02 4.16
CA TYR A 231 -6.60 -15.17 4.99
C TYR A 231 -5.43 -16.12 5.18
N VAL A 232 -5.50 -16.95 6.21
CA VAL A 232 -4.47 -17.94 6.52
C VAL A 232 -4.98 -19.34 6.14
N ASN A 233 -4.22 -20.07 5.33
CA ASN A 233 -4.57 -21.42 4.89
C ASN A 233 -4.35 -22.48 5.99
N GLU A 234 -4.69 -23.74 5.70
CA GLU A 234 -4.56 -24.85 6.66
C GLU A 234 -3.11 -25.14 7.08
N ASP A 235 -2.15 -24.80 6.21
CA ASP A 235 -0.70 -24.87 6.44
C ASP A 235 -0.15 -23.64 7.20
N TRP A 236 -1.03 -22.78 7.70
CA TRP A 236 -0.73 -21.55 8.44
C TRP A 236 0.00 -20.47 7.62
N GLN A 237 -0.08 -20.55 6.29
CA GLN A 237 0.48 -19.56 5.37
C GLN A 237 -0.54 -18.50 5.02
N LEU A 238 -0.09 -17.25 4.94
CA LEU A 238 -0.91 -16.11 4.57
C LEU A 238 -1.08 -16.07 3.04
N HIS A 239 -2.32 -16.03 2.57
CA HIS A 239 -2.63 -15.84 1.15
C HIS A 239 -3.00 -14.39 0.88
N ILE A 240 -2.34 -13.78 -0.09
CA ILE A 240 -2.51 -12.38 -0.47
C ILE A 240 -2.17 -12.17 -1.95
N ASN A 241 -2.78 -11.16 -2.58
CA ASN A 241 -2.45 -10.80 -3.95
C ASN A 241 -1.02 -10.24 -4.05
N GLU A 242 -0.02 -11.04 -4.39
CA GLU A 242 1.40 -10.62 -4.45
C GLU A 242 1.66 -9.41 -5.37
N ASN A 243 0.80 -9.17 -6.37
CA ASN A 243 0.96 -8.04 -7.29
C ASN A 243 0.72 -6.68 -6.63
N HIS A 244 0.07 -6.61 -5.46
CA HIS A 244 -0.21 -5.34 -4.80
C HIS A 244 1.07 -4.61 -4.39
N ILE A 245 2.05 -5.29 -3.78
CA ILE A 245 3.35 -4.69 -3.43
C ILE A 245 4.10 -4.27 -4.69
N LYS A 246 4.10 -5.10 -5.74
CA LYS A 246 4.74 -4.77 -7.00
C LYS A 246 4.14 -3.51 -7.62
N ASN A 247 2.82 -3.38 -7.59
CA ASN A 247 2.13 -2.22 -8.13
C ASN A 247 2.47 -0.94 -7.36
N ILE A 248 2.54 -1.02 -6.02
CA ILE A 248 3.03 0.10 -5.19
C ILE A 248 4.43 0.50 -5.63
N ARG A 249 5.36 -0.47 -5.75
CA ARG A 249 6.74 -0.20 -6.18
C ARG A 249 6.80 0.47 -7.55
N VAL A 250 6.04 -0.01 -8.53
CA VAL A 250 5.98 0.58 -9.87
C VAL A 250 5.50 2.02 -9.83
N TRP A 251 4.40 2.31 -9.11
CA TRP A 251 3.88 3.67 -9.03
C TRP A 251 4.85 4.60 -8.29
N LEU A 252 5.46 4.15 -7.20
CA LEU A 252 6.47 4.92 -6.46
C LEU A 252 7.69 5.23 -7.32
N GLU A 253 8.18 4.25 -8.07
CA GLU A 253 9.34 4.42 -8.94
C GLU A 253 9.05 5.37 -10.11
N LEU A 254 7.83 5.37 -10.66
CA LEU A 254 7.41 6.36 -11.66
C LEU A 254 7.31 7.77 -11.08
N ILE A 255 6.73 7.91 -9.88
CA ILE A 255 6.63 9.20 -9.18
C ILE A 255 8.03 9.75 -8.90
N GLU A 256 8.93 8.92 -8.38
CA GLU A 256 10.34 9.25 -8.14
C GLU A 256 11.05 9.69 -9.42
N TYR A 257 10.95 8.89 -10.48
CA TYR A 257 11.64 9.12 -11.75
C TYR A 257 11.16 10.41 -12.44
N SER A 258 9.88 10.75 -12.29
CA SER A 258 9.28 11.96 -12.87
C SER A 258 9.71 13.28 -12.21
N GLN A 259 10.39 13.24 -11.06
CA GLN A 259 10.85 14.43 -10.33
C GLN A 259 9.78 15.51 -10.10
N SER A 260 8.56 15.13 -9.68
CA SER A 260 7.38 15.97 -9.32
C SER A 260 6.26 16.03 -10.36
N GLU A 261 6.45 15.56 -11.59
CA GLU A 261 5.46 15.75 -12.67
C GLU A 261 4.23 14.84 -12.50
N MET A 262 4.34 13.70 -11.79
CA MET A 262 3.24 12.74 -11.56
C MET A 262 2.52 12.94 -10.21
N GLU A 263 2.07 14.17 -9.95
CA GLU A 263 1.38 14.52 -8.69
C GLU A 263 -0.01 13.87 -8.56
N ASN A 264 -0.75 13.64 -9.65
CA ASN A 264 -2.06 12.99 -9.58
C ASN A 264 -1.92 11.49 -9.31
N LEU A 265 -0.87 10.84 -9.82
CA LEU A 265 -0.53 9.44 -9.54
C LEU A 265 -0.21 9.26 -8.06
N LEU A 266 0.56 10.18 -7.47
CA LEU A 266 0.80 10.21 -6.02
C LEU A 266 -0.51 10.33 -5.23
N SER A 267 -1.41 11.21 -5.69
CA SER A 267 -2.70 11.42 -5.03
C SER A 267 -3.60 10.19 -5.15
N ALA A 268 -3.61 9.54 -6.31
CA ALA A 268 -4.32 8.28 -6.55
C ALA A 268 -3.72 7.11 -5.76
N LEU A 269 -2.39 7.07 -5.58
CA LEU A 269 -1.73 6.06 -4.75
C LEU A 269 -2.22 6.16 -3.31
N ILE A 270 -2.23 7.38 -2.74
CA ILE A 270 -2.72 7.62 -1.37
C ILE A 270 -4.18 7.14 -1.22
N VAL A 271 -5.04 7.47 -2.18
CA VAL A 271 -6.45 7.06 -2.15
C VAL A 271 -6.59 5.54 -2.23
N ASN A 272 -5.86 4.89 -3.15
CA ASN A 272 -5.88 3.44 -3.30
C ASN A 272 -5.40 2.73 -2.04
N LEU A 273 -4.33 3.22 -1.41
CA LEU A 273 -3.78 2.61 -0.19
C LEU A 273 -4.70 2.79 1.02
N LYS A 274 -5.31 3.97 1.18
CA LYS A 274 -6.24 4.23 2.29
C LYS A 274 -7.54 3.46 2.17
N LEU A 275 -8.12 3.36 0.97
CA LEU A 275 -9.40 2.69 0.74
C LEU A 275 -9.26 1.18 0.49
N GLY A 276 -8.22 0.78 -0.24
CA GLY A 276 -7.97 -0.62 -0.62
C GLY A 276 -7.12 -1.40 0.39
N GLY A 277 -6.53 -0.72 1.37
CA GLY A 277 -5.66 -1.30 2.38
C GLY A 277 -4.27 -1.62 1.86
N ILE A 278 -3.39 -1.98 2.80
CA ILE A 278 -2.01 -2.37 2.52
C ILE A 278 -1.59 -3.49 3.46
N PHE A 279 -0.76 -4.39 2.94
CA PHE A 279 -0.10 -5.43 3.71
C PHE A 279 1.38 -5.41 3.35
N ILE A 280 2.26 -5.22 4.33
CA ILE A 280 3.70 -5.28 4.13
C ILE A 280 4.28 -6.22 5.19
N SER A 281 5.04 -7.22 4.75
CA SER A 281 5.85 -8.05 5.64
C SER A 281 7.19 -7.37 5.91
N ASP A 282 7.80 -7.67 7.05
CA ASP A 282 9.18 -7.24 7.34
C ASP A 282 10.17 -7.70 6.26
N THR A 283 9.90 -8.85 5.62
CA THR A 283 10.77 -9.47 4.61
C THR A 283 10.74 -8.76 3.26
N ASP A 284 9.73 -7.92 3.01
CA ASP A 284 9.65 -7.10 1.80
C ASP A 284 10.72 -6.01 1.73
N LEU A 285 11.35 -5.70 2.87
CA LEU A 285 12.35 -4.64 3.03
C LEU A 285 11.89 -3.30 2.42
N PHE A 286 10.61 -3.01 2.61
CA PHE A 286 9.94 -1.87 1.99
C PHE A 286 10.49 -0.52 2.44
N GLN A 287 11.26 -0.48 3.54
CA GLN A 287 12.05 0.68 3.96
C GLN A 287 12.93 1.22 2.82
N ARG A 288 13.46 0.33 1.95
CA ARG A 288 14.25 0.71 0.77
C ARG A 288 13.48 1.61 -0.19
N GLU A 289 12.20 1.34 -0.40
CA GLU A 289 11.36 2.13 -1.31
C GLU A 289 11.08 3.52 -0.72
N ILE A 290 10.90 3.61 0.61
CA ILE A 290 10.79 4.91 1.30
C ILE A 290 12.09 5.70 1.15
N THR A 291 13.24 5.08 1.37
CA THR A 291 14.55 5.73 1.20
C THR A 291 14.75 6.25 -0.22
N LYS A 292 14.36 5.49 -1.27
CA LYS A 292 14.46 5.97 -2.65
C LYS A 292 13.65 7.25 -2.87
N ILE A 293 12.40 7.28 -2.41
CA ILE A 293 11.56 8.49 -2.46
C ILE A 293 12.23 9.64 -1.70
N LEU A 294 12.75 9.42 -0.49
CA LEU A 294 13.40 10.47 0.29
C LEU A 294 14.74 10.95 -0.30
N ASN A 295 15.33 10.18 -1.20
CA ASN A 295 16.50 10.57 -1.99
C ASN A 295 16.15 11.31 -3.29
N SER A 296 14.87 11.43 -3.62
CA SER A 296 14.36 12.24 -4.73
C SER A 296 14.00 13.66 -4.31
N ASN A 297 13.64 14.52 -5.27
CA ASN A 297 13.20 15.88 -5.00
C ASN A 297 11.76 15.93 -4.44
N ILE A 298 11.62 15.74 -3.14
CA ILE A 298 10.32 15.74 -2.45
C ILE A 298 9.81 17.14 -2.05
N ALA A 299 10.58 18.20 -2.28
CA ALA A 299 10.25 19.55 -1.78
C ALA A 299 8.91 20.11 -2.28
N PRO A 300 8.54 20.00 -3.57
CA PRO A 300 7.29 20.60 -4.07
C PRO A 300 6.03 19.95 -3.50
N PHE A 301 6.12 18.68 -3.09
CA PHE A 301 4.98 17.87 -2.65
C PHE A 301 5.22 17.19 -1.29
N TYR A 302 6.07 17.79 -0.44
CA TYR A 302 6.48 17.22 0.85
C TYR A 302 5.30 16.81 1.73
N LYS A 303 4.24 17.62 1.80
CA LYS A 303 3.04 17.30 2.57
C LYS A 303 2.38 16.01 2.08
N LYS A 304 2.30 15.79 0.76
CA LYS A 304 1.75 14.57 0.18
C LYS A 304 2.67 13.36 0.40
N VAL A 305 3.99 13.55 0.28
CA VAL A 305 4.96 12.50 0.66
C VAL A 305 4.77 12.11 2.11
N LYS A 306 4.61 13.05 3.04
CA LYS A 306 4.29 12.73 4.44
C LYS A 306 2.97 11.99 4.61
N GLN A 307 1.92 12.38 3.88
CA GLN A 307 0.62 11.69 3.92
C GLN A 307 0.73 10.26 3.39
N LEU A 308 1.41 10.05 2.26
CA LEU A 308 1.68 8.74 1.69
C LEU A 308 2.49 7.89 2.66
N THR A 309 3.62 8.42 3.10
CA THR A 309 4.60 7.66 3.87
C THR A 309 4.08 7.27 5.26
N ARG A 310 3.18 8.07 5.85
CA ARG A 310 2.44 7.74 7.08
C ARG A 310 1.57 6.48 6.97
N ILE A 311 1.14 6.08 5.76
CA ILE A 311 0.32 4.89 5.55
C ILE A 311 1.14 3.61 5.77
N PHE A 312 2.45 3.65 5.50
CA PHE A 312 3.30 2.46 5.54
C PHE A 312 3.71 2.11 6.98
N PRO A 313 3.40 0.90 7.48
CA PRO A 313 3.74 0.46 8.82
C PRO A 313 5.18 -0.09 8.89
N VAL A 314 6.16 0.65 8.34
CA VAL A 314 7.51 0.11 8.08
C VAL A 314 8.60 0.74 8.94
N TYR A 315 8.25 1.70 9.82
CA TYR A 315 9.17 2.56 10.59
C TYR A 315 9.80 1.88 11.80
N PHE A 316 10.33 0.69 11.58
CA PHE A 316 11.13 -0.08 12.52
C PHE A 316 12.50 -0.38 11.89
N ASN A 317 13.51 -0.48 12.75
CA ASN A 317 14.86 -0.83 12.31
C ASN A 317 15.12 -2.33 12.39
N GLU A 318 14.48 -3.03 13.32
CA GLU A 318 14.66 -4.47 13.56
C GLU A 318 13.69 -5.29 12.70
N ILE A 319 14.25 -6.07 11.79
CA ILE A 319 13.53 -6.96 10.87
C ILE A 319 13.25 -8.28 11.60
N GLY A 320 12.00 -8.74 11.53
CA GLY A 320 11.52 -9.97 12.17
C GLY A 320 11.10 -9.76 13.63
N ALA A 321 10.45 -10.77 14.19
CA ALA A 321 10.09 -10.82 15.61
C ALA A 321 11.23 -11.41 16.45
N GLU A 322 12.19 -10.57 16.83
CA GLU A 322 13.26 -10.93 17.77
C GLU A 322 13.14 -10.08 19.07
N GLY A 323 14.14 -10.14 19.95
CA GLY A 323 14.16 -9.37 21.20
C GLY A 323 12.98 -9.63 22.14
N GLU A 324 12.34 -8.56 22.63
CA GLU A 324 11.23 -8.67 23.59
C GLU A 324 9.96 -9.29 22.98
N ILE A 325 9.67 -9.05 21.69
CA ILE A 325 8.53 -9.68 21.01
C ILE A 325 8.67 -11.21 21.02
N ARG A 326 9.87 -11.70 20.70
CA ARG A 326 10.19 -13.13 20.76
C ARG A 326 10.06 -13.70 22.16
N LYS A 327 10.55 -12.97 23.16
CA LYS A 327 10.50 -13.38 24.56
C LYS A 327 9.05 -13.54 25.03
N VAL A 328 8.23 -12.50 24.93
CA VAL A 328 6.83 -12.55 25.42
C VAL A 328 5.98 -13.58 24.67
N THR A 329 6.17 -13.72 23.36
CA THR A 329 5.43 -14.75 22.60
C THR A 329 5.87 -16.16 22.94
N THR A 330 7.15 -16.37 23.24
CA THR A 330 7.69 -17.69 23.62
C THR A 330 7.24 -18.06 25.03
N THR A 331 7.32 -17.14 25.99
CA THR A 331 6.80 -17.33 27.34
C THR A 331 5.32 -17.71 27.29
N MET A 332 4.50 -16.91 26.61
CA MET A 332 3.05 -17.15 26.50
C MET A 332 2.70 -18.53 25.90
N ASP A 333 3.46 -19.00 24.89
CA ASP A 333 3.27 -20.33 24.25
C ASP A 333 3.78 -21.48 25.13
N GLU A 334 4.85 -21.28 25.90
CA GLU A 334 5.50 -22.31 26.71
C GLU A 334 4.83 -22.57 28.05
N ILE A 335 4.07 -21.61 28.60
CA ILE A 335 3.24 -21.76 29.82
C ILE A 335 2.39 -23.03 29.76
N PHE A 336 1.77 -23.31 28.62
CA PHE A 336 0.97 -24.52 28.38
C PHE A 336 1.66 -25.54 27.47
N HIS A 337 2.98 -25.56 27.43
CA HIS A 337 3.79 -26.49 26.63
C HIS A 337 3.35 -26.57 25.15
N ARG A 338 2.91 -25.44 24.58
CA ARG A 338 2.44 -25.30 23.19
C ARG A 338 1.15 -26.06 22.86
N GLU A 339 0.39 -26.47 23.88
CA GLU A 339 -0.90 -27.12 23.70
C GLU A 339 -2.06 -26.14 23.49
N ASP A 340 -1.91 -24.89 23.92
CA ASP A 340 -2.84 -23.82 23.56
C ASP A 340 -2.65 -23.46 22.08
N LYS A 341 -3.43 -24.10 21.21
CA LYS A 341 -3.34 -23.93 19.75
C LYS A 341 -3.57 -22.49 19.30
N LEU A 342 -4.36 -21.69 20.02
CA LEU A 342 -4.62 -20.30 19.65
C LEU A 342 -3.37 -19.45 19.89
N ILE A 343 -2.75 -19.59 21.05
CA ILE A 343 -1.50 -18.89 21.39
C ILE A 343 -0.31 -19.42 20.59
N HIS A 344 -0.26 -20.73 20.35
CA HIS A 344 0.77 -21.34 19.50
C HIS A 344 0.70 -20.78 18.07
N PHE A 345 -0.51 -20.67 17.52
CA PHE A 345 -0.74 -20.02 16.23
C PHE A 345 -0.30 -18.57 16.23
N LEU A 346 -0.70 -17.77 17.23
CA LEU A 346 -0.28 -16.37 17.36
C LEU A 346 1.25 -16.24 17.35
N ARG A 347 1.96 -17.06 18.13
CA ARG A 347 3.43 -17.06 18.13
C ARG A 347 3.97 -17.42 16.75
N LYS A 348 3.44 -18.44 16.08
CA LYS A 348 3.90 -18.82 14.74
C LYS A 348 3.74 -17.67 13.76
N GLN A 349 2.56 -17.05 13.71
CA GLN A 349 2.29 -15.89 12.85
C GLN A 349 3.24 -14.72 13.13
N VAL A 350 3.48 -14.40 14.40
CA VAL A 350 4.40 -13.32 14.79
C VAL A 350 5.81 -13.58 14.25
N HIS A 351 6.29 -14.82 14.33
CA HIS A 351 7.66 -15.20 13.97
C HIS A 351 7.86 -15.47 12.47
N THR A 352 6.82 -15.89 11.74
CA THR A 352 6.91 -16.19 10.30
C THR A 352 6.55 -15.00 9.44
N GLU A 353 5.44 -14.33 9.74
CA GLU A 353 4.88 -13.30 8.87
C GLU A 353 5.38 -11.89 9.21
N SER A 354 5.62 -11.61 10.50
CA SER A 354 6.10 -10.32 11.02
C SER A 354 5.55 -9.11 10.22
N ASN A 355 4.29 -8.75 10.47
CA ASN A 355 3.58 -7.69 9.74
C ASN A 355 2.64 -6.90 10.67
N ASN A 356 2.01 -5.86 10.12
CA ASN A 356 1.12 -4.96 10.85
C ASN A 356 -0.24 -5.57 11.27
N THR A 357 -0.73 -6.62 10.61
CA THR A 357 -2.03 -7.24 10.97
C THR A 357 -1.98 -7.95 12.32
N LEU A 358 -0.77 -8.26 12.81
CA LEU A 358 -0.54 -8.87 14.12
C LEU A 358 -1.07 -8.02 15.29
N ILE A 359 -1.14 -6.69 15.14
CA ILE A 359 -1.77 -5.81 16.15
C ILE A 359 -3.25 -6.17 16.31
N ASP A 360 -3.96 -6.30 15.19
CA ASP A 360 -5.39 -6.60 15.17
C ASP A 360 -5.65 -8.05 15.61
N LEU A 361 -4.84 -9.01 15.16
CA LEU A 361 -4.93 -10.40 15.63
C LEU A 361 -4.77 -10.50 17.16
N THR A 362 -3.76 -9.82 17.72
CA THR A 362 -3.52 -9.79 19.17
C THR A 362 -4.71 -9.19 19.92
N TYR A 363 -5.27 -8.10 19.40
CA TYR A 363 -6.47 -7.49 19.97
C TYR A 363 -7.70 -8.41 19.88
N ARG A 364 -7.96 -9.05 18.72
CA ARG A 364 -9.09 -9.98 18.56
C ARG A 364 -9.00 -11.17 19.51
N ILE A 365 -7.79 -11.67 19.78
CA ILE A 365 -7.57 -12.73 20.77
C ILE A 365 -7.91 -12.23 22.18
N PHE A 366 -7.46 -11.04 22.57
CA PHE A 366 -7.81 -10.45 23.87
C PHE A 366 -9.32 -10.17 23.99
N GLN A 367 -9.94 -9.67 22.92
CA GLN A 367 -11.39 -9.47 22.82
C GLN A 367 -12.14 -10.79 22.97
N PHE A 368 -11.67 -11.86 22.33
CA PHE A 368 -12.22 -13.20 22.50
C PHE A 368 -12.09 -13.69 23.95
N TRP A 369 -10.97 -13.42 24.63
CA TRP A 369 -10.86 -13.70 26.07
C TRP A 369 -11.88 -12.90 26.88
N TYR A 370 -12.23 -11.68 26.48
CA TYR A 370 -13.26 -10.88 27.16
C TYR A 370 -14.69 -11.41 26.92
N ASP A 371 -15.12 -11.57 25.67
CA ASP A 371 -16.53 -11.83 25.32
C ASP A 371 -16.85 -13.30 25.01
N GLY A 372 -15.83 -14.14 24.75
CA GLY A 372 -15.99 -15.52 24.32
C GLY A 372 -16.62 -15.67 22.93
N ASN A 373 -16.69 -14.62 22.13
CA ASN A 373 -17.26 -14.63 20.78
C ASN A 373 -16.22 -15.13 19.77
N LEU A 374 -16.34 -16.40 19.40
CA LEU A 374 -15.40 -17.06 18.49
C LEU A 374 -15.56 -16.58 17.03
N GLU A 375 -16.74 -16.08 16.63
CA GLU A 375 -16.98 -15.62 15.25
C GLU A 375 -16.02 -14.48 14.84
N ASN A 376 -15.61 -13.63 15.79
CA ASN A 376 -14.68 -12.52 15.53
C ASN A 376 -13.29 -13.00 15.06
N LEU A 377 -12.93 -14.26 15.33
CA LEU A 377 -11.66 -14.87 14.95
C LEU A 377 -11.74 -15.70 13.67
N LYS A 378 -12.92 -15.89 13.08
CA LYS A 378 -13.16 -16.82 11.96
C LYS A 378 -12.30 -16.53 10.73
N ASP A 379 -12.23 -15.27 10.32
CA ASP A 379 -11.46 -14.86 9.14
C ASP A 379 -9.97 -14.66 9.43
N ALA A 380 -9.58 -14.70 10.71
CA ALA A 380 -8.20 -14.50 11.15
C ALA A 380 -7.47 -15.80 11.49
N LEU A 381 -8.19 -16.92 11.60
CA LEU A 381 -7.66 -18.22 11.99
C LEU A 381 -7.87 -19.27 10.90
N PRO A 382 -6.90 -20.17 10.68
CA PRO A 382 -7.09 -21.38 9.92
C PRO A 382 -8.19 -22.27 10.52
N GLN A 383 -8.91 -23.00 9.67
CA GLN A 383 -10.03 -23.85 10.08
C GLN A 383 -9.62 -24.90 11.14
N ASN A 384 -8.40 -25.44 11.06
CA ASN A 384 -7.86 -26.41 12.00
C ASN A 384 -7.59 -25.83 13.41
N VAL A 385 -7.25 -24.54 13.50
CA VAL A 385 -7.11 -23.83 14.79
C VAL A 385 -8.49 -23.45 15.30
N TYR A 386 -9.33 -22.84 14.45
CA TYR A 386 -10.67 -22.38 14.80
C TYR A 386 -11.53 -23.49 15.43
N THR A 387 -11.55 -24.68 14.81
CA THR A 387 -12.33 -25.84 15.29
C THR A 387 -11.79 -26.47 16.57
N SER A 388 -10.52 -26.20 16.90
CA SER A 388 -9.87 -26.77 18.09
C SER A 388 -10.11 -25.97 19.38
N ILE A 389 -10.69 -24.78 19.28
CA ILE A 389 -10.91 -23.88 20.42
C ILE A 389 -12.09 -24.38 21.25
N ASP A 390 -11.81 -24.85 22.46
CA ASP A 390 -12.81 -25.22 23.45
C ASP A 390 -12.93 -24.14 24.55
N LYS A 391 -14.11 -23.54 24.68
CA LYS A 391 -14.44 -22.52 25.70
C LYS A 391 -14.52 -23.10 27.12
N LYS A 392 -14.47 -24.41 27.30
CA LYS A 392 -14.39 -25.08 28.60
C LYS A 392 -12.96 -25.52 28.94
N SER A 393 -12.02 -25.34 28.02
CA SER A 393 -10.63 -25.72 28.21
C SER A 393 -9.96 -24.94 29.33
N ARG A 394 -8.86 -25.51 29.85
CA ARG A 394 -7.94 -24.83 30.77
C ARG A 394 -7.29 -23.58 30.17
N TRP A 395 -7.25 -23.47 28.84
CA TRP A 395 -6.60 -22.35 28.13
C TRP A 395 -7.50 -21.11 27.99
N PHE A 396 -8.82 -21.28 28.12
CA PHE A 396 -9.80 -20.19 27.96
C PHE A 396 -10.57 -19.87 29.25
N ALA A 397 -11.07 -20.88 29.95
CA ALA A 397 -12.04 -20.65 31.02
C ALA A 397 -11.53 -19.77 32.18
N PRO A 398 -10.26 -19.90 32.66
CA PRO A 398 -9.78 -19.04 33.74
C PRO A 398 -9.41 -17.64 33.24
N ILE A 399 -8.66 -17.51 32.14
CA ILE A 399 -8.33 -16.20 31.54
C ILE A 399 -9.59 -15.39 31.18
N HIS A 400 -10.65 -16.03 30.70
CA HIS A 400 -11.92 -15.35 30.41
C HIS A 400 -12.53 -14.67 31.63
N LYS A 401 -12.52 -15.34 32.79
CA LYS A 401 -13.01 -14.76 34.04
C LYS A 401 -12.16 -13.57 34.46
N MET A 402 -10.83 -13.69 34.34
CA MET A 402 -9.89 -12.64 34.70
C MET A 402 -10.04 -11.40 33.82
N VAL A 403 -10.11 -11.55 32.49
CA VAL A 403 -10.28 -10.41 31.56
C VAL A 403 -11.61 -9.70 31.79
N ARG A 404 -12.70 -10.43 32.03
CA ARG A 404 -14.00 -9.81 32.35
C ARG A 404 -13.96 -9.01 33.64
N GLU A 405 -13.29 -9.52 34.67
CA GLU A 405 -13.10 -8.80 35.92
C GLU A 405 -12.21 -7.57 35.72
N LEU A 406 -11.13 -7.70 34.96
CA LEU A 406 -10.19 -6.62 34.67
C LEU A 406 -10.87 -5.43 33.96
N CYS A 407 -11.67 -5.71 32.92
CA CYS A 407 -12.45 -4.66 32.23
C CYS A 407 -13.55 -4.06 33.12
N ARG A 408 -14.14 -4.86 34.03
CA ARG A 408 -15.13 -4.35 35.00
C ARG A 408 -14.48 -3.41 36.01
N LEU A 409 -13.27 -3.70 36.45
CA LEU A 409 -12.50 -2.86 37.39
C LEU A 409 -12.04 -1.56 36.74
N SER A 410 -11.62 -1.60 35.47
CA SER A 410 -11.19 -0.39 34.76
C SER A 410 -12.36 0.51 34.35
N GLY A 411 -13.56 -0.04 34.15
CA GLY A 411 -14.70 0.71 33.61
C GLY A 411 -14.54 1.08 32.13
N THR A 412 -13.60 0.44 31.43
CA THR A 412 -13.21 0.74 30.05
C THR A 412 -13.36 -0.48 29.14
N THR A 413 -13.23 -0.26 27.83
CA THR A 413 -13.28 -1.31 26.82
C THR A 413 -12.05 -2.22 26.87
N PRO A 414 -12.13 -3.47 26.36
CA PRO A 414 -10.97 -4.37 26.29
C PRO A 414 -9.77 -3.76 25.55
N ARG A 415 -10.03 -2.92 24.55
CA ARG A 415 -8.98 -2.22 23.79
C ARG A 415 -8.24 -1.19 24.63
N GLU A 416 -8.98 -0.40 25.41
CA GLU A 416 -8.41 0.61 26.31
C GLU A 416 -7.61 -0.05 27.42
N VAL A 417 -8.13 -1.13 28.00
CA VAL A 417 -7.42 -1.98 28.96
C VAL A 417 -6.07 -2.46 28.42
N LEU A 418 -6.06 -3.02 27.21
CA LEU A 418 -4.83 -3.54 26.59
C LEU A 418 -3.84 -2.42 26.22
N SER A 419 -4.34 -1.18 26.10
CA SER A 419 -3.54 0.01 25.79
C SER A 419 -3.03 0.75 27.04
N LEU A 420 -3.35 0.28 28.25
CA LEU A 420 -2.86 0.89 29.48
C LEU A 420 -1.33 0.82 29.58
N GLU A 421 -0.76 1.79 30.28
CA GLU A 421 0.64 1.78 30.69
C GLU A 421 0.92 0.61 31.64
N GLU A 422 2.15 0.11 31.65
CA GLU A 422 2.53 -1.10 32.40
C GLU A 422 2.19 -0.97 33.90
N HIS A 423 2.49 0.18 34.50
CA HIS A 423 2.19 0.46 35.90
C HIS A 423 0.68 0.37 36.21
N ASP A 424 -0.16 0.97 35.36
CA ASP A 424 -1.61 1.01 35.58
C ASP A 424 -2.25 -0.35 35.31
N PHE A 425 -1.71 -1.09 34.33
CA PHE A 425 -2.13 -2.46 34.06
C PHE A 425 -1.78 -3.41 35.21
N GLU A 426 -0.56 -3.31 35.79
CA GLU A 426 -0.18 -4.09 36.98
C GLU A 426 -1.02 -3.72 38.20
N ALA A 427 -1.31 -2.42 38.39
CA ALA A 427 -2.19 -1.97 39.46
C ALA A 427 -3.59 -2.59 39.34
N LEU A 428 -4.15 -2.70 38.13
CA LEU A 428 -5.42 -3.40 37.88
C LEU A 428 -5.31 -4.92 38.09
N LEU A 429 -4.25 -5.55 37.58
CA LEU A 429 -4.00 -6.98 37.77
C LEU A 429 -3.91 -7.36 39.25
N SER A 430 -3.31 -6.51 40.08
CA SER A 430 -3.17 -6.75 41.51
C SER A 430 -4.51 -6.84 42.26
N GLN A 431 -5.55 -6.16 41.74
CA GLN A 431 -6.90 -6.05 42.32
C GLN A 431 -7.83 -7.21 41.96
N LEU A 432 -7.40 -8.13 41.08
CA LEU A 432 -8.20 -9.30 40.71
C LEU A 432 -8.49 -10.18 41.93
N THR A 433 -9.76 -10.54 42.11
CA THR A 433 -10.20 -11.44 43.19
C THR A 433 -9.89 -12.90 42.89
N TYR A 434 -10.01 -13.31 41.61
CA TYR A 434 -9.59 -14.61 41.12
C TYR A 434 -8.22 -14.52 40.45
N LYS A 435 -7.25 -15.31 40.93
CA LYS A 435 -5.89 -15.34 40.40
C LYS A 435 -5.51 -16.76 39.98
N ASN A 436 -5.12 -16.91 38.72
CA ASN A 436 -4.43 -18.08 38.19
C ASN A 436 -3.04 -17.63 37.75
N GLU A 437 -1.97 -18.23 38.28
CA GLU A 437 -0.60 -17.75 38.06
C GLU A 437 -0.18 -17.78 36.58
N GLU A 438 -0.53 -18.87 35.87
CA GLU A 438 -0.27 -19.05 34.44
C GLU A 438 -0.95 -17.95 33.60
N ASP A 439 -2.22 -17.67 33.87
CA ASP A 439 -2.99 -16.66 33.13
C ASP A 439 -2.62 -15.22 33.54
N MET A 440 -2.12 -14.99 34.76
CA MET A 440 -1.54 -13.69 35.14
C MET A 440 -0.34 -13.36 34.25
N GLU A 441 0.51 -14.35 33.96
CA GLU A 441 1.65 -14.18 33.06
C GLU A 441 1.19 -13.99 31.60
N ARG A 442 0.22 -14.79 31.12
CA ARG A 442 -0.36 -14.59 29.77
C ARG A 442 -0.97 -13.19 29.58
N LEU A 443 -1.62 -12.63 30.60
CA LEU A 443 -2.17 -11.27 30.55
C LEU A 443 -1.08 -10.19 30.45
N ARG A 444 0.04 -10.37 31.16
CA ARG A 444 1.21 -9.48 31.03
C ARG A 444 1.85 -9.59 29.66
N ASP A 445 2.02 -10.81 29.18
CA ASP A 445 2.66 -11.09 27.89
C ASP A 445 1.82 -10.56 26.73
N ILE A 446 0.49 -10.75 26.73
CA ILE A 446 -0.36 -10.25 25.64
C ILE A 446 -0.42 -8.72 25.61
N ARG A 447 -0.41 -8.06 26.78
CA ARG A 447 -0.35 -6.59 26.86
C ARG A 447 0.99 -6.09 26.35
N SER A 448 2.08 -6.71 26.78
CA SER A 448 3.43 -6.35 26.34
C SER A 448 3.61 -6.58 24.84
N LEU A 449 3.13 -7.71 24.32
CA LEU A 449 3.10 -8.02 22.89
C LEU A 449 2.32 -6.95 22.12
N TYR A 450 1.12 -6.58 22.59
CA TYR A 450 0.31 -5.54 21.95
C TYR A 450 1.05 -4.20 21.91
N ALA A 451 1.68 -3.79 23.01
CA ALA A 451 2.47 -2.57 23.09
C ALA A 451 3.68 -2.59 22.14
N PHE A 452 4.45 -3.69 22.11
CA PHE A 452 5.62 -3.83 21.23
C PHE A 452 5.24 -3.86 19.75
N LEU A 453 4.14 -4.55 19.39
CA LEU A 453 3.64 -4.54 18.01
C LEU A 453 3.18 -3.14 17.60
N LYS A 454 2.52 -2.39 18.50
CA LYS A 454 2.17 -0.98 18.23
C LYS A 454 3.40 -0.10 18.10
N GLU A 455 4.42 -0.22 18.95
CA GLU A 455 5.67 0.56 18.81
C GLU A 455 6.39 0.26 17.50
N LYS A 456 6.34 -1.00 17.05
CA LYS A 456 6.99 -1.47 15.82
C LYS A 456 6.25 -1.02 14.56
N TYR A 457 4.95 -1.25 14.48
CA TYR A 457 4.15 -1.05 13.26
C TYR A 457 3.30 0.23 13.26
N SER A 458 3.37 1.05 14.31
CA SER A 458 2.68 2.34 14.38
C SER A 458 3.61 3.45 14.89
N PHE A 459 3.13 4.69 14.89
CA PHE A 459 3.85 5.84 15.44
C PHE A 459 3.65 6.05 16.94
N GLU A 460 3.05 5.08 17.65
CA GLU A 460 2.97 5.14 19.11
C GLU A 460 4.32 4.88 19.75
N THR A 461 4.61 5.64 20.80
CA THR A 461 5.81 5.47 21.61
C THR A 461 5.41 5.53 23.07
N VAL A 462 5.80 4.51 23.84
CA VAL A 462 5.64 4.51 25.29
C VAL A 462 6.58 5.55 25.92
N ASP A 463 7.85 5.57 25.46
CA ASP A 463 8.86 6.52 25.94
C ASP A 463 9.62 7.16 24.77
N ILE A 464 9.20 8.38 24.41
CA ILE A 464 9.86 9.17 23.36
C ILE A 464 11.32 9.49 23.70
N VAL A 465 11.66 9.69 24.97
CA VAL A 465 13.01 10.07 25.38
C VAL A 465 13.97 8.91 25.17
N ASN A 466 13.60 7.71 25.61
CA ASN A 466 14.41 6.52 25.40
C ASN A 466 14.52 6.17 23.91
N LEU A 467 13.47 6.39 23.13
CA LEU A 467 13.53 6.20 21.69
C LEU A 467 14.55 7.15 21.04
N LEU A 468 14.49 8.45 21.35
CA LEU A 468 15.41 9.44 20.77
C LEU A 468 16.88 9.09 21.06
N LYS A 469 17.18 8.58 22.26
CA LYS A 469 18.53 8.12 22.64
C LYS A 469 19.06 6.95 21.82
N ARG A 470 18.20 6.18 21.14
CA ARG A 470 18.63 5.08 20.24
C ARG A 470 19.29 5.62 18.96
N TYR A 471 19.13 6.91 18.67
CA TYR A 471 19.63 7.57 17.47
C TYR A 471 20.62 8.68 17.82
N SER A 472 21.58 8.93 16.94
CA SER A 472 22.62 9.95 17.15
C SER A 472 22.29 11.32 16.55
N TYR A 473 21.04 11.55 16.11
CA TYR A 473 20.64 12.78 15.42
C TYR A 473 20.46 13.96 16.36
N ILE A 474 20.11 13.72 17.62
CA ILE A 474 19.87 14.77 18.62
C ILE A 474 20.85 14.56 19.77
N PRO A 475 21.56 15.61 20.23
CA PRO A 475 22.49 15.48 21.34
C PRO A 475 21.80 15.02 22.62
N ASP A 476 22.40 14.07 23.35
CA ASP A 476 21.87 13.55 24.63
C ASP A 476 21.53 14.65 25.64
N LYS A 477 22.33 15.73 25.65
CA LYS A 477 22.09 16.90 26.51
C LYS A 477 20.72 17.53 26.25
N ASP A 478 20.30 17.62 25.00
CA ASP A 478 19.02 18.23 24.65
C ASP A 478 17.86 17.24 24.87
N ILE A 479 18.08 15.94 24.66
CA ILE A 479 17.13 14.89 25.02
C ILE A 479 16.83 14.90 26.53
N GLU A 480 17.85 15.11 27.38
CA GLU A 480 17.67 15.21 28.83
C GLU A 480 16.95 16.50 29.26
N LYS A 481 17.12 17.60 28.52
CA LYS A 481 16.28 18.80 28.73
C LYS A 481 14.81 18.50 28.43
N LEU A 482 14.53 17.78 27.35
CA LEU A 482 13.17 17.36 27.01
C LEU A 482 12.59 16.46 28.11
N ARG A 483 13.37 15.47 28.61
CA ARG A 483 12.97 14.63 29.74
C ARG A 483 12.56 15.46 30.95
N THR A 484 13.38 16.45 31.30
CA THR A 484 13.14 17.34 32.44
C THR A 484 11.86 18.16 32.25
N ALA A 485 11.68 18.77 31.07
CA ALA A 485 10.50 19.57 30.75
C ALA A 485 9.21 18.74 30.78
N LEU A 486 9.23 17.52 30.21
CA LEU A 486 8.08 16.61 30.23
C LEU A 486 7.72 16.18 31.66
N ASN A 487 8.72 15.83 32.48
CA ASN A 487 8.52 15.44 33.87
C ASN A 487 7.97 16.58 34.74
N GLN A 488 8.40 17.82 34.47
CA GLN A 488 7.92 19.03 35.15
C GLN A 488 6.57 19.54 34.60
N GLN A 489 6.01 18.87 33.58
CA GLN A 489 4.81 19.33 32.86
C GLN A 489 4.95 20.75 32.29
N ASP A 490 6.19 21.17 31.97
CA ASP A 490 6.45 22.44 31.27
C ASP A 490 6.15 22.26 29.78
N ILE A 491 4.90 22.52 29.42
CA ILE A 491 4.40 22.30 28.06
C ILE A 491 5.10 23.22 27.05
N GLU A 492 5.37 24.47 27.41
CA GLU A 492 5.98 25.45 26.52
C GLU A 492 7.41 25.05 26.16
N SER A 493 8.24 24.74 27.17
CA SER A 493 9.62 24.30 26.92
C SER A 493 9.64 22.96 26.17
N SER A 494 8.71 22.05 26.48
CA SER A 494 8.59 20.77 25.79
C SER A 494 8.28 20.95 24.29
N LEU A 495 7.30 21.79 23.95
CA LEU A 495 6.93 22.07 22.56
C LEU A 495 8.09 22.72 21.78
N LYS A 496 8.75 23.72 22.37
CA LYS A 496 9.90 24.39 21.74
C LYS A 496 11.05 23.42 21.45
N LEU A 497 11.36 22.53 22.38
CA LEU A 497 12.38 21.48 22.16
C LEU A 497 11.95 20.51 21.07
N ILE A 498 10.71 20.03 21.11
CA ILE A 498 10.19 19.11 20.09
C ILE A 498 10.20 19.72 18.70
N TYR A 499 9.76 20.97 18.53
CA TYR A 499 9.79 21.67 17.24
C TYR A 499 11.21 21.91 16.75
N SER A 500 12.15 22.25 17.65
CA SER A 500 13.57 22.32 17.30
C SER A 500 14.13 20.99 16.80
N PHE A 501 13.77 19.87 17.46
CA PHE A 501 14.16 18.54 17.01
C PHE A 501 13.55 18.19 15.65
N MET A 502 12.26 18.44 15.46
CA MET A 502 11.58 18.23 14.18
C MET A 502 12.20 19.06 13.06
N ASN A 503 12.61 20.30 13.33
CA ASN A 503 13.30 21.13 12.35
C ASN A 503 14.65 20.51 11.96
N HIS A 504 15.43 20.04 12.93
CA HIS A 504 16.70 19.37 12.64
C HIS A 504 16.51 18.07 11.84
N LEU A 505 15.51 17.26 12.19
CA LEU A 505 15.17 16.06 11.41
C LEU A 505 14.71 16.41 9.99
N LYS A 506 13.97 17.51 9.82
CA LYS A 506 13.58 18.03 8.50
C LYS A 506 14.81 18.40 7.67
N GLU A 507 15.84 19.03 8.26
CA GLU A 507 17.11 19.31 7.57
C GLU A 507 17.80 18.03 7.08
N ILE A 508 17.77 16.94 7.87
CA ILE A 508 18.31 15.64 7.47
C ILE A 508 17.53 15.08 6.27
N ILE A 509 16.19 15.10 6.34
CA ILE A 509 15.30 14.61 5.29
C ILE A 509 15.55 15.36 3.97
N PHE A 510 15.68 16.69 4.03
CA PHE A 510 15.89 17.55 2.87
C PHE A 510 17.35 17.68 2.41
N ASN A 511 18.27 16.90 2.99
CA ASN A 511 19.65 16.92 2.53
C ASN A 511 19.70 16.50 1.04
N PRO A 512 20.22 17.36 0.13
CA PRO A 512 20.25 17.06 -1.30
C PRO A 512 21.22 15.91 -1.63
N LYS A 513 22.17 15.61 -0.74
CA LYS A 513 23.05 14.46 -0.89
C LYS A 513 22.25 13.18 -0.61
N PRO A 514 22.22 12.22 -1.54
CA PRO A 514 21.60 10.92 -1.28
C PRO A 514 22.27 10.25 -0.08
N SER A 515 21.45 9.79 0.84
CA SER A 515 21.89 8.98 1.99
C SER A 515 21.95 7.50 1.60
N GLN A 516 22.84 6.76 2.26
CA GLN A 516 23.02 5.33 2.02
C GLN A 516 22.44 4.52 3.19
N SER A 517 21.77 3.43 2.86
CA SER A 517 21.30 2.47 3.86
C SER A 517 22.46 1.60 4.34
N TRP A 518 22.43 1.27 5.63
CA TRP A 518 23.23 0.24 6.25
C TRP A 518 22.32 -0.93 6.60
N GLU A 519 22.66 -2.11 6.11
CA GLU A 519 21.87 -3.32 6.28
C GLU A 519 22.74 -4.44 6.85
N ASN A 520 22.25 -5.08 7.91
CA ASN A 520 22.83 -6.31 8.43
C ASN A 520 21.71 -7.35 8.60
N ILE A 521 21.46 -8.12 7.53
CA ILE A 521 20.30 -9.00 7.40
C ILE A 521 20.76 -10.45 7.21
N TYR A 522 20.18 -11.36 7.99
CA TYR A 522 20.46 -12.79 7.99
C TYR A 522 19.24 -13.59 7.54
N HIS A 523 19.49 -14.63 6.74
CA HIS A 523 18.47 -15.59 6.30
C HIS A 523 18.56 -16.88 7.13
N LYS A 524 17.45 -17.35 7.72
CA LYS A 524 17.44 -18.59 8.51
C LYS A 524 17.62 -19.81 7.59
N ARG A 525 18.47 -20.77 8.00
CA ARG A 525 18.88 -21.96 7.19
C ARG A 525 17.81 -23.04 7.03
N HIS A 526 16.67 -22.94 7.73
CA HIS A 526 15.58 -23.91 7.65
C HIS A 526 14.42 -23.33 6.84
N ILE A 527 14.51 -23.46 5.52
CA ILE A 527 13.36 -23.28 4.60
C ILE A 527 12.61 -24.61 4.59
N ALA A 528 12.00 -24.98 5.71
CA ALA A 528 10.93 -25.96 5.67
C ALA A 528 9.67 -25.18 5.29
N ILE A 529 9.20 -25.38 4.05
CA ILE A 529 7.90 -24.90 3.55
C ILE A 529 7.86 -23.39 3.22
N GLY A 530 8.67 -22.97 2.24
CA GLY A 530 8.35 -21.82 1.37
C GLY A 530 8.38 -20.39 1.93
N ILE A 531 8.48 -20.17 3.25
CA ILE A 531 8.52 -18.82 3.84
C ILE A 531 9.98 -18.41 4.13
N PRO A 532 10.55 -17.40 3.43
CA PRO A 532 11.89 -16.90 3.73
C PRO A 532 11.89 -16.15 5.07
N SER A 533 12.26 -16.80 6.18
CA SER A 533 12.40 -16.11 7.46
C SER A 533 13.72 -15.34 7.52
N MET A 534 13.63 -14.02 7.65
CA MET A 534 14.76 -13.10 7.75
C MET A 534 14.74 -12.35 9.07
N TYR A 535 15.92 -12.00 9.58
CA TYR A 535 16.05 -11.12 10.74
C TYR A 535 17.28 -10.24 10.56
N GLY A 536 17.29 -9.07 11.17
CA GLY A 536 18.40 -8.15 11.02
C GLY A 536 18.05 -6.72 11.33
N VAL A 537 18.89 -5.81 10.85
CA VAL A 537 18.70 -4.38 11.05
C VAL A 537 18.82 -3.64 9.73
N TYR A 538 17.86 -2.76 9.46
CA TYR A 538 17.92 -1.74 8.42
C TYR A 538 18.08 -0.36 9.08
N ARG A 539 19.04 0.43 8.62
CA ARG A 539 19.22 1.82 9.06
C ARG A 539 19.46 2.71 7.86
N GLU A 540 18.76 3.83 7.79
CA GLU A 540 19.01 4.86 6.79
C GLU A 540 18.64 6.25 7.35
N PRO A 541 19.53 7.25 7.30
CA PRO A 541 19.33 8.53 7.99
C PRO A 541 18.02 9.28 7.70
N LYS A 542 17.62 9.42 6.43
CA LYS A 542 16.41 10.15 6.05
C LYS A 542 15.16 9.39 6.48
N PHE A 543 15.14 8.08 6.27
CA PHE A 543 14.08 7.19 6.71
C PHE A 543 13.88 7.21 8.23
N GLU A 544 14.97 7.09 9.00
CA GLU A 544 14.91 7.15 10.47
C GLU A 544 14.45 8.54 10.94
N ALA A 545 14.95 9.62 10.34
CA ALA A 545 14.52 10.98 10.66
C ALA A 545 13.03 11.22 10.39
N LEU A 546 12.49 10.66 9.30
CA LEU A 546 11.07 10.71 8.99
C LEU A 546 10.23 9.94 10.04
N GLY A 547 10.65 8.73 10.39
CA GLY A 547 9.99 7.91 11.41
C GLY A 547 10.00 8.56 12.81
N LEU A 548 11.07 9.27 13.16
CA LEU A 548 11.15 10.06 14.40
C LEU A 548 10.24 11.30 14.34
N THR A 549 10.17 11.96 13.19
CA THR A 549 9.30 13.12 12.98
C THR A 549 7.84 12.78 13.25
N PHE A 550 7.32 11.67 12.71
CA PHE A 550 5.93 11.26 12.96
C PHE A 550 5.63 10.93 14.43
N ARG A 551 6.61 10.40 15.16
CA ARG A 551 6.46 10.10 16.60
C ARG A 551 6.45 11.39 17.43
N LEU A 552 7.35 12.33 17.11
CA LEU A 552 7.39 13.65 17.72
C LEU A 552 6.10 14.44 17.45
N GLU A 553 5.51 14.32 16.27
CA GLU A 553 4.21 14.94 15.94
C GLU A 553 3.08 14.45 16.85
N ARG A 554 3.03 13.15 17.18
CA ARG A 554 2.01 12.63 18.11
C ARG A 554 2.20 13.20 19.50
N VAL A 555 3.45 13.31 19.97
CA VAL A 555 3.75 13.93 21.27
C VAL A 555 3.38 15.41 21.26
N ALA A 556 3.77 16.16 20.24
CA ALA A 556 3.44 17.57 20.08
C ALA A 556 1.92 17.81 20.00
N THR A 557 1.18 16.96 19.28
CA THR A 557 -0.28 17.05 19.19
C THR A 557 -0.93 16.90 20.57
N ARG A 558 -0.53 15.89 21.35
CA ARG A 558 -1.02 15.71 22.73
C ARG A 558 -0.69 16.89 23.63
N LEU A 559 0.50 17.48 23.49
CA LEU A 559 0.88 18.68 24.24
C LEU A 559 0.05 19.89 23.81
N MET A 560 -0.16 20.10 22.51
CA MET A 560 -0.99 21.18 21.99
C MET A 560 -2.45 21.07 22.43
N GLU A 561 -3.02 19.86 22.47
CA GLU A 561 -4.36 19.62 23.02
C GLU A 561 -4.45 20.04 24.49
N LYS A 562 -3.42 19.74 25.31
CA LYS A 562 -3.34 20.22 26.70
C LYS A 562 -3.23 21.75 26.78
N VAL A 563 -2.44 22.38 25.91
CA VAL A 563 -2.36 23.85 25.83
C VAL A 563 -3.74 24.46 25.59
N VAL A 564 -4.49 23.91 24.63
CA VAL A 564 -5.84 24.36 24.28
C VAL A 564 -6.86 24.08 25.39
N GLN A 565 -6.70 22.99 26.15
CA GLN A 565 -7.58 22.68 27.28
C GLN A 565 -7.33 23.58 28.51
N ASN A 566 -6.09 24.04 28.71
CA ASN A 566 -5.71 24.83 29.87
C ASN A 566 -6.08 26.32 29.77
N ILE A 567 -6.38 26.83 28.56
CA ILE A 567 -6.80 28.23 28.39
C ILE A 567 -8.29 28.38 28.66
N ASN A 568 -8.64 29.32 29.55
CA ASN A 568 -10.04 29.67 29.81
C ASN A 568 -10.56 30.56 28.69
N LEU A 569 -11.44 30.01 27.85
CA LEU A 569 -12.10 30.74 26.76
C LEU A 569 -13.49 31.27 27.13
N ASN A 570 -13.99 31.02 28.34
CA ASN A 570 -15.33 31.48 28.75
C ASN A 570 -15.49 33.01 28.67
N TYR A 571 -14.38 33.75 28.90
CA TYR A 571 -14.31 35.19 28.72
C TYR A 571 -12.94 35.57 28.14
N ILE A 572 -12.95 36.40 27.10
CA ILE A 572 -11.74 36.80 26.38
C ILE A 572 -11.36 38.23 26.79
N SER A 573 -10.30 38.36 27.58
CA SER A 573 -9.65 39.64 27.91
C SER A 573 -8.44 39.92 27.00
N GLY A 574 -7.82 41.10 27.11
CA GLY A 574 -6.56 41.41 26.42
C GLY A 574 -5.42 40.42 26.75
N LYS A 575 -5.36 39.92 28.00
CA LYS A 575 -4.42 38.85 28.40
C LYS A 575 -4.76 37.53 27.71
N THR A 576 -6.04 37.15 27.67
CA THR A 576 -6.49 35.95 26.95
C THR A 576 -6.13 36.03 25.47
N LEU A 577 -6.34 37.19 24.81
CA LEU A 577 -5.96 37.40 23.41
C LEU A 577 -4.45 37.30 23.18
N SER A 578 -3.64 37.79 24.13
CA SER A 578 -2.18 37.64 24.08
C SER A 578 -1.76 36.17 24.16
N ASN A 579 -2.39 35.40 25.06
CA ASN A 579 -2.17 33.95 25.16
C ASN A 579 -2.64 33.22 23.90
N ILE A 580 -3.80 33.56 23.36
CA ILE A 580 -4.30 33.02 22.08
C ILE A 580 -3.30 33.26 20.96
N TYR A 581 -2.74 34.47 20.85
CA TYR A 581 -1.72 34.78 19.86
C TYR A 581 -0.48 33.89 20.00
N VAL A 582 -0.01 33.64 21.23
CA VAL A 582 1.13 32.73 21.47
C VAL A 582 0.79 31.30 21.03
N ILE A 583 -0.39 30.79 21.40
CA ILE A 583 -0.85 29.44 21.02
C ILE A 583 -0.97 29.31 19.50
N LEU A 584 -1.53 30.30 18.82
CA LEU A 584 -1.64 30.31 17.36
C LEU A 584 -0.27 30.35 16.66
N ASN A 585 0.75 30.94 17.29
CA ASN A 585 2.12 30.85 16.77
C ASN A 585 2.70 29.43 16.89
N TYR A 586 2.40 28.69 17.97
CA TYR A 586 2.78 27.27 18.06
C TYR A 586 2.09 26.43 16.99
N PHE A 587 0.83 26.73 16.67
CA PHE A 587 0.16 26.10 15.54
C PHE A 587 0.82 26.45 14.21
N LYS A 588 1.11 27.73 13.96
CA LYS A 588 1.82 28.19 12.77
C LYS A 588 3.15 27.45 12.58
N GLU A 589 3.98 27.41 13.62
CA GLU A 589 5.29 26.75 13.57
C GLU A 589 5.16 25.25 13.28
N GLY A 590 4.24 24.57 13.96
CA GLY A 590 3.98 23.14 13.70
C GLY A 590 3.49 22.86 12.27
N LEU A 591 2.58 23.68 11.74
CA LEU A 591 2.11 23.56 10.35
C LEU A 591 3.23 23.82 9.32
N ASP A 592 4.09 24.80 9.56
CA ASP A 592 5.26 25.10 8.72
C ASP A 592 6.24 23.89 8.70
N LEU A 593 6.43 23.20 9.83
CA LEU A 593 7.22 21.96 9.92
C LEU A 593 6.60 20.81 9.12
N ASP A 594 5.27 20.75 9.06
CA ASP A 594 4.50 19.77 8.29
C ASP A 594 4.42 20.08 6.78
N GLY A 595 4.93 21.23 6.34
CA GLY A 595 4.90 21.67 4.95
C GLY A 595 3.58 22.34 4.55
N ILE A 596 2.79 22.77 5.52
CA ILE A 596 1.56 23.54 5.32
C ILE A 596 1.86 25.01 5.57
N THR A 597 1.73 25.84 4.53
CA THR A 597 1.92 27.29 4.65
C THR A 597 0.68 28.04 4.15
N ASN A 598 0.28 29.07 4.88
CA ASN A 598 -0.82 29.96 4.51
C ASN A 598 -0.43 31.42 4.78
N GLN A 599 -0.09 32.16 3.72
CA GLN A 599 0.34 33.55 3.84
C GLN A 599 -0.75 34.44 4.46
N SER A 600 -2.02 34.23 4.08
CA SER A 600 -3.15 34.98 4.64
C SER A 600 -3.33 34.70 6.14
N PHE A 601 -3.15 33.47 6.59
CA PHE A 601 -3.14 33.13 8.02
C PHE A 601 -2.02 33.88 8.76
N ASN A 602 -0.81 33.87 8.20
CA ASN A 602 0.35 34.57 8.78
C ASN A 602 0.12 36.09 8.87
N SER A 603 -0.45 36.70 7.83
CA SER A 603 -0.79 38.13 7.84
C SER A 603 -1.86 38.47 8.89
N ASN A 604 -2.87 37.62 9.08
CA ASN A 604 -3.89 37.84 10.11
C ASN A 604 -3.35 37.67 11.54
N LEU A 605 -2.40 36.75 11.75
CA LEU A 605 -1.68 36.66 13.02
C LEU A 605 -0.82 37.90 13.31
N LEU A 606 -0.17 38.47 12.29
CA LEU A 606 0.54 39.74 12.44
C LEU A 606 -0.43 40.88 12.78
N MET A 607 -1.59 40.93 12.13
CA MET A 607 -2.63 41.90 12.47
C MET A 607 -3.10 41.75 13.93
N LEU A 608 -3.31 40.50 14.40
CA LEU A 608 -3.62 40.22 15.80
C LEU A 608 -2.51 40.76 16.72
N LYS A 609 -1.24 40.46 16.42
CA LYS A 609 -0.10 40.97 17.19
C LYS A 609 -0.12 42.49 17.36
N TYR A 610 -0.32 43.23 16.26
CA TYR A 610 -0.34 44.69 16.30
C TYR A 610 -1.59 45.25 16.98
N SER A 611 -2.73 44.57 16.85
CA SER A 611 -3.97 44.97 17.52
C SER A 611 -3.86 44.94 19.04
N LEU A 612 -3.11 43.99 19.60
CA LEU A 612 -2.88 43.85 21.05
C LEU A 612 -2.17 45.05 21.69
N VAL A 613 -1.43 45.84 20.90
CA VAL A 613 -0.67 47.01 21.37
C VAL A 613 -1.42 48.32 21.08
N SER A 614 -2.47 48.27 20.26
CA SER A 614 -3.22 49.46 19.84
C SER A 614 -4.34 49.81 20.81
N GLN A 615 -4.39 51.07 21.25
CA GLN A 615 -5.46 51.57 22.11
C GLN A 615 -6.77 51.88 21.35
N SER A 616 -6.73 51.90 20.01
CA SER A 616 -7.88 52.26 19.16
C SER A 616 -8.61 51.06 18.55
N PHE A 617 -8.19 49.83 18.87
CA PHE A 617 -8.78 48.62 18.28
C PHE A 617 -10.09 48.26 18.97
N SER A 618 -11.16 48.06 18.19
CA SER A 618 -12.48 47.73 18.72
C SER A 618 -12.67 46.22 18.92
N PHE A 619 -13.64 45.85 19.76
CA PHE A 619 -14.00 44.46 19.99
C PHE A 619 -14.47 43.76 18.70
N ASP A 620 -15.31 44.42 17.90
CA ASP A 620 -15.77 43.90 16.60
C ASP A 620 -14.62 43.65 15.62
N GLN A 621 -13.57 44.48 15.68
CA GLN A 621 -12.39 44.26 14.86
C GLN A 621 -11.68 42.95 15.25
N TYR A 622 -11.63 42.57 16.53
CA TYR A 622 -11.12 41.26 16.94
C TYR A 622 -11.97 40.12 16.37
N ILE A 623 -13.30 40.24 16.43
CA ILE A 623 -14.21 39.26 15.80
C ILE A 623 -13.86 39.10 14.32
N ASN A 624 -13.66 40.21 13.59
CA ASN A 624 -13.29 40.17 12.18
C ASN A 624 -11.94 39.46 11.95
N ILE A 625 -10.93 39.70 12.80
CA ILE A 625 -9.66 38.96 12.71
C ILE A 625 -9.91 37.45 12.80
N PHE A 626 -10.66 36.99 13.81
CA PHE A 626 -10.88 35.56 14.02
C PHE A 626 -11.78 34.94 12.94
N GLN A 627 -12.70 35.70 12.34
CA GLN A 627 -13.42 35.25 11.14
C GLN A 627 -12.47 35.02 9.96
N PHE A 628 -11.52 35.93 9.72
CA PHE A 628 -10.51 35.72 8.69
C PHE A 628 -9.59 34.53 9.00
N VAL A 629 -9.19 34.37 10.26
CA VAL A 629 -8.39 33.22 10.71
C VAL A 629 -9.13 31.90 10.46
N ALA A 630 -10.41 31.82 10.83
CA ALA A 630 -11.25 30.64 10.59
C ALA A 630 -11.39 30.32 9.09
N ASP A 631 -11.64 31.33 8.25
CA ASP A 631 -11.70 31.16 6.80
C ASP A 631 -10.36 30.68 6.22
N ASN A 632 -9.22 31.16 6.74
CA ASN A 632 -7.91 30.67 6.34
C ASN A 632 -7.67 29.21 6.72
N VAL A 633 -8.09 28.78 7.92
CA VAL A 633 -8.01 27.36 8.34
C VAL A 633 -8.85 26.49 7.40
N LYS A 634 -10.08 26.90 7.10
CA LYS A 634 -10.95 26.22 6.13
C LYS A 634 -10.32 26.13 4.73
N LYS A 635 -9.74 27.21 4.22
CA LYS A 635 -9.04 27.23 2.92
C LYS A 635 -7.83 26.30 2.92
N THR A 636 -7.08 26.23 4.02
CA THR A 636 -5.97 25.28 4.20
C THR A 636 -6.48 23.84 4.13
N LEU A 637 -7.56 23.50 4.84
CA LEU A 637 -8.19 22.18 4.78
C LEU A 637 -8.59 21.82 3.35
N ILE A 638 -9.29 22.73 2.65
CA ILE A 638 -9.72 22.51 1.27
C ILE A 638 -8.53 22.26 0.35
N LYS A 639 -7.48 23.08 0.45
CA LYS A 639 -6.30 23.01 -0.43
C LYS A 639 -5.53 21.70 -0.25
N TYR A 640 -5.23 21.30 0.98
CA TYR A 640 -4.29 20.20 1.25
C TYR A 640 -4.97 18.84 1.49
N PHE A 641 -6.27 18.81 1.81
CA PHE A 641 -6.95 17.58 2.25
C PHE A 641 -8.21 17.24 1.45
N LEU A 642 -8.81 18.19 0.72
CA LEU A 642 -10.00 17.92 -0.11
C LEU A 642 -9.65 17.94 -1.61
N LYS A 643 -9.30 19.12 -2.13
CA LYS A 643 -9.12 19.35 -3.57
C LYS A 643 -8.11 18.41 -4.21
N THR A 644 -7.05 18.08 -3.47
CA THR A 644 -6.01 17.13 -3.87
C THR A 644 -6.54 15.74 -4.23
N TYR A 645 -7.60 15.27 -3.57
CA TYR A 645 -8.09 13.89 -3.72
C TYR A 645 -9.42 13.79 -4.45
N GLU A 646 -10.09 14.91 -4.75
CA GLU A 646 -11.43 14.93 -5.35
C GLU A 646 -11.50 14.13 -6.66
N VAL A 647 -10.56 14.35 -7.58
CA VAL A 647 -10.52 13.63 -8.87
C VAL A 647 -10.13 12.16 -8.67
N PRO A 648 -9.03 11.83 -7.96
CA PRO A 648 -8.70 10.44 -7.64
C PRO A 648 -9.84 9.65 -7.00
N LEU A 649 -10.59 10.22 -6.05
CA LEU A 649 -11.70 9.55 -5.37
C LEU A 649 -12.83 9.17 -6.34
N LYS A 650 -13.17 10.06 -7.28
CA LYS A 650 -14.20 9.80 -8.30
C LYS A 650 -13.84 8.60 -9.21
N ILE A 651 -12.55 8.32 -9.39
CA ILE A 651 -12.07 7.22 -10.23
C ILE A 651 -11.88 5.93 -9.40
N VAL A 652 -11.22 6.04 -8.25
CA VAL A 652 -10.81 4.89 -7.44
C VAL A 652 -11.97 4.24 -6.70
N ILE A 653 -12.94 5.01 -6.20
CA ILE A 653 -14.08 4.44 -5.45
C ILE A 653 -14.87 3.44 -6.31
N PRO A 654 -15.28 3.77 -7.54
CA PRO A 654 -15.89 2.79 -8.43
C PRO A 654 -15.01 1.57 -8.71
N GLN A 655 -13.71 1.75 -8.92
CA GLN A 655 -12.77 0.65 -9.17
C GLN A 655 -12.64 -0.32 -7.99
N LEU A 656 -12.85 0.14 -6.75
CA LEU A 656 -12.76 -0.70 -5.57
C LEU A 656 -14.09 -1.35 -5.20
N PHE A 657 -15.18 -0.58 -5.23
CA PHE A 657 -16.46 -0.96 -4.63
C PHE A 657 -17.56 -1.29 -5.67
N ASP A 658 -17.33 -1.00 -6.95
CA ASP A 658 -18.26 -1.26 -8.06
C ASP A 658 -17.50 -1.79 -9.29
N LYS A 659 -16.65 -2.80 -9.06
CA LYS A 659 -15.76 -3.39 -10.08
C LYS A 659 -16.48 -3.84 -11.35
N GLU A 660 -17.67 -4.39 -11.19
CA GLU A 660 -18.48 -4.93 -12.29
C GLU A 660 -19.41 -3.87 -12.91
N GLY A 661 -19.39 -2.61 -12.42
CA GLY A 661 -20.23 -1.53 -12.94
C GLY A 661 -21.73 -1.80 -12.83
N LYS A 662 -22.16 -2.52 -11.78
CA LYS A 662 -23.55 -2.98 -11.61
C LYS A 662 -24.44 -1.89 -11.01
N LEU A 663 -23.86 -0.85 -10.41
CA LEU A 663 -24.61 0.26 -9.83
C LEU A 663 -25.14 1.22 -10.90
N SER A 664 -26.34 1.75 -10.69
CA SER A 664 -26.85 2.86 -11.50
C SER A 664 -26.07 4.15 -11.19
N ASP A 665 -26.06 5.10 -12.13
CA ASP A 665 -25.33 6.37 -11.99
C ASP A 665 -25.65 7.10 -10.67
N LYS A 666 -26.93 7.12 -10.28
CA LYS A 666 -27.36 7.73 -9.00
C LYS A 666 -26.74 7.04 -7.79
N LYS A 667 -26.80 5.69 -7.74
CA LYS A 667 -26.22 4.92 -6.63
C LYS A 667 -24.70 5.00 -6.59
N ARG A 668 -24.06 5.06 -7.77
CA ARG A 668 -22.62 5.26 -7.88
C ARG A 668 -22.21 6.63 -7.34
N LEU A 669 -22.95 7.69 -7.65
CA LEU A 669 -22.70 9.02 -7.09
C LEU A 669 -22.89 9.06 -5.57
N GLU A 670 -23.94 8.43 -5.06
CA GLU A 670 -24.19 8.29 -3.61
C GLU A 670 -23.04 7.56 -2.90
N LEU A 671 -22.55 6.45 -3.49
CA LEU A 671 -21.40 5.70 -3.01
C LEU A 671 -20.12 6.57 -2.99
N ILE A 672 -19.84 7.28 -4.09
CA ILE A 672 -18.68 8.18 -4.18
C ILE A 672 -18.74 9.24 -3.08
N ASN A 673 -19.89 9.88 -2.89
CA ASN A 673 -20.03 10.93 -1.87
C ASN A 673 -19.83 10.38 -0.46
N LYS A 674 -20.46 9.24 -0.14
CA LYS A 674 -20.34 8.61 1.20
C LYS A 674 -18.90 8.24 1.52
N VAL A 675 -18.24 7.50 0.63
CA VAL A 675 -16.86 7.02 0.86
C VAL A 675 -15.87 8.20 0.84
N SER A 676 -16.11 9.23 0.02
CA SER A 676 -15.28 10.44 0.03
C SER A 676 -15.39 11.19 1.36
N GLU A 677 -16.58 11.31 1.94
CA GLU A 677 -16.76 11.95 3.24
C GLU A 677 -15.99 11.21 4.35
N GLU A 678 -16.10 9.88 4.39
CA GLU A 678 -15.35 9.04 5.33
C GLU A 678 -13.83 9.23 5.13
N PHE A 679 -13.35 9.19 3.89
CA PHE A 679 -11.95 9.42 3.54
C PHE A 679 -11.44 10.79 4.01
N TYR A 680 -12.20 11.87 3.77
CA TYR A 680 -11.81 13.22 4.17
C TYR A 680 -11.75 13.36 5.68
N ARG A 681 -12.75 12.83 6.39
CA ARG A 681 -12.80 12.86 7.85
C ARG A 681 -11.59 12.17 8.45
N ASP A 682 -11.26 10.97 7.99
CA ASP A 682 -10.14 10.19 8.52
C ASP A 682 -8.80 10.86 8.18
N THR A 683 -8.66 11.42 6.97
CA THR A 683 -7.44 12.13 6.56
C THR A 683 -7.22 13.43 7.33
N ILE A 684 -8.29 14.15 7.70
CA ILE A 684 -8.20 15.35 8.54
C ILE A 684 -7.90 14.98 10.00
N ALA A 685 -8.51 13.92 10.53
CA ALA A 685 -8.26 13.45 11.89
C ALA A 685 -6.79 13.01 12.10
N GLU A 686 -6.19 12.40 11.08
CA GLU A 686 -4.77 12.02 11.10
C GLU A 686 -3.81 13.20 10.86
N ALA A 687 -4.30 14.36 10.45
CA ALA A 687 -3.46 15.49 10.08
C ALA A 687 -2.83 16.16 11.32
N PHE A 688 -1.53 16.39 11.27
CA PHE A 688 -0.81 17.05 12.36
C PHE A 688 -1.40 18.44 12.65
N LEU A 689 -1.85 18.63 13.90
CA LEU A 689 -2.40 19.87 14.48
C LEU A 689 -3.65 20.48 13.84
N MET A 690 -4.11 20.00 12.68
CA MET A 690 -5.22 20.64 11.95
C MET A 690 -6.54 20.62 12.73
N GLN A 691 -6.92 19.47 13.29
CA GLN A 691 -8.17 19.35 14.05
C GLN A 691 -8.11 20.15 15.38
N PRO A 692 -7.03 20.08 16.19
CA PRO A 692 -6.90 20.96 17.35
C PRO A 692 -6.93 22.45 17.00
N LEU A 693 -6.32 22.87 15.87
CA LEU A 693 -6.35 24.26 15.42
C LEU A 693 -7.77 24.71 15.05
N ASP A 694 -8.47 23.92 14.25
CA ASP A 694 -9.83 24.24 13.81
C ASP A 694 -10.78 24.37 15.02
N ASN A 695 -10.74 23.39 15.92
CA ASN A 695 -11.50 23.40 17.17
C ASN A 695 -11.16 24.62 18.04
N PHE A 696 -9.88 24.99 18.14
CA PHE A 696 -9.45 26.13 18.93
C PHE A 696 -9.97 27.46 18.36
N VAL A 697 -9.82 27.67 17.05
CA VAL A 697 -10.27 28.89 16.37
C VAL A 697 -11.80 29.03 16.43
N LEU A 698 -12.54 27.94 16.24
CA LEU A 698 -14.00 27.93 16.35
C LEU A 698 -14.46 28.31 17.77
N LYS A 699 -13.87 27.70 18.81
CA LYS A 699 -14.20 28.03 20.20
C LYS A 699 -13.91 29.49 20.55
N ILE A 700 -12.81 30.05 20.04
CA ILE A 700 -12.50 31.48 20.23
C ILE A 700 -13.58 32.35 19.58
N LEU A 701 -13.96 32.03 18.34
CA LEU A 701 -14.95 32.81 17.61
C LEU A 701 -16.34 32.73 18.25
N GLU A 702 -16.74 31.55 18.72
CA GLU A 702 -17.97 31.34 19.50
C GLU A 702 -17.94 32.20 20.77
N SER A 703 -16.86 32.12 21.54
CA SER A 703 -16.72 32.88 22.79
C SER A 703 -16.76 34.40 22.57
N LEU A 704 -16.13 34.91 21.50
CA LEU A 704 -16.18 36.33 21.16
C LEU A 704 -17.59 36.77 20.75
N ARG A 705 -18.34 35.94 20.01
CA ARG A 705 -19.73 36.22 19.62
C ARG A 705 -20.66 36.18 20.82
N ASP A 706 -20.51 35.17 21.67
CA ASP A 706 -21.29 35.05 22.90
C ASP A 706 -21.09 36.27 23.81
N MET A 707 -19.86 36.81 23.89
CA MET A 707 -19.59 38.06 24.59
C MET A 707 -20.26 39.26 23.92
N ALA A 708 -20.22 39.36 22.59
CA ALA A 708 -20.87 40.45 21.85
C ALA A 708 -22.39 40.46 22.03
N ASP A 709 -23.00 39.27 22.04
CA ASP A 709 -24.46 39.11 22.09
C ASP A 709 -25.02 39.26 23.52
N ASN A 710 -24.24 38.90 24.55
CA ASN A 710 -24.73 38.82 25.93
C ASN A 710 -24.18 39.91 26.87
N LEU A 711 -23.11 40.64 26.50
CA LEU A 711 -22.52 41.67 27.37
C LEU A 711 -22.77 43.09 26.82
N PRO A 712 -23.13 44.06 27.69
CA PRO A 712 -23.19 45.47 27.29
C PRO A 712 -21.82 45.99 26.82
N PRO A 713 -21.76 46.95 25.86
CA PRO A 713 -20.50 47.47 25.32
C PRO A 713 -19.51 48.01 26.37
N ASP A 714 -20.01 48.66 27.43
CA ASP A 714 -19.18 49.18 28.52
C ASP A 714 -18.52 48.04 29.32
N MET A 715 -19.26 46.95 29.54
CA MET A 715 -18.76 45.76 30.24
C MET A 715 -17.73 45.01 29.39
N ILE A 716 -17.90 44.97 28.07
CA ILE A 716 -16.88 44.43 27.15
C ILE A 716 -15.58 45.22 27.27
N LYS A 717 -15.65 46.56 27.34
CA LYS A 717 -14.47 47.41 27.51
C LYS A 717 -13.76 47.14 28.83
N GLU A 718 -14.51 46.95 29.92
CA GLU A 718 -13.95 46.59 31.22
C GLU A 718 -13.27 45.21 31.18
N VAL A 719 -13.92 44.18 30.63
CA VAL A 719 -13.35 42.82 30.50
C VAL A 719 -12.09 42.83 29.63
N MET A 720 -12.08 43.61 28.55
CA MET A 720 -10.91 43.74 27.68
C MET A 720 -9.73 44.44 28.38
N SER A 721 -10.02 45.37 29.29
CA SER A 721 -9.03 46.04 30.14
C SER A 721 -8.60 45.23 31.36
N TYR A 722 -9.31 44.15 31.68
CA TYR A 722 -9.05 43.32 32.84
C TYR A 722 -7.74 42.55 32.69
N ASN A 723 -6.79 42.85 33.58
CA ASN A 723 -5.53 42.14 33.72
C ASN A 723 -5.51 41.44 35.08
N SER A 724 -5.49 40.11 35.09
CA SER A 724 -5.56 39.30 36.32
C SER A 724 -4.28 39.36 37.18
N ASP A 725 -3.23 40.05 36.72
CA ASP A 725 -1.91 40.11 37.36
C ASP A 725 -1.62 41.47 38.01
N LEU A 726 -2.67 42.30 38.21
CA LEU A 726 -2.62 43.54 38.99
C LEU A 726 -3.28 43.38 40.36
#